data_AF-A0A7J3UZP9-F1
#
_entry.id   AF-A0A7J3UZP9-F1
#
_cell.length_a   1.000
_cell.length_b   1.000
_cell.length_c   1.000
_cell.angle_alpha   90.00
_cell.angle_beta   90.00
_cell.angle_gamma   90.00
#
_symmetry.space_group_name_H-M   'P 1'
#
loop_
_entity.id
_entity.type
_entity.pdbx_description
1 polymer ?
#
loop_
_entity_poly.entity_id
_entity_poly.type
_entity_poly.pdbx_seq_one_letter_code
_entity_poly.pdbx_strand_id
1 'polypeptide(L)'
;MRLPEGIRYNPSQFERLIAITAKAGEGLITIDPALGYTVNDRDFKKNFQDLFSEDYREFARRYHLMERSPIYSGAEHKGDPKLPNITVLPNIPTRRAQTMQLRFDQKTFGIGRDLDLRMPTGQEVTLFGCTMGHWHGQTDCPDGVQEVYEFQSYGALVIDWPESDEVELWVARDGDKVAVPQQCHMTLYNLDDLDHPLVTLDFANPKRNYANKELVGRIGPILLAYYTPYEAVFILNRHYINRERIYVRPDEFINPQSPPSGEANNQNCLNGGVRLPGPFPGREVRIPLGARASLGQQLYEALTGDAEVIIQFARLGIRVCKASPEVELGGVRYGRPLAEAVRMGKANQLYRFFFSNSSGNPKAKPGDDEEIPEPKRPLHEGEKDWLKKGPRFLEPGREPEEPAQRDISIMIEGAGDWVDKAFIPSIEKAREELAVRRQRQPNLPDLSVIIADDSRWHSPGKKPPVKPDPEIYRNLRRVVDHGLNHNVSYNIAPQGVKVTPRPVLFLDKADPSHLRRYERMRPNVGIVFIVTPDYTHSTLCRAHLDRAPTIFVEKPFDANWENVRALLEARGRAALDTEIYALDHYRFYSWRLKETNPKSGKSLLEEATDWLDGALREARFCMMETGPVEPHRIRALQFGLMLDMLPHCFGMLAFFGRLDSVDEFEVLEVGRYEGAPIPNETYAHVRFTFEDYSDNGWRVPCEAWLGKGLRISRKYFEVVGKSGRSVLIALGKTTWQCRQTRRDQSIDGGIYFVDENGNLNPQAPLDPDRYKQLFVDLITGELKAIVCAMPLVDGEQIVHALDRFWNATQAHSPWRPYKFGELDCFN
;
A
#
# COMPACT_ATOMS: atom_id res chain seq x y z
N MET A 1 13.52 7.59 19.88
CA MET A 1 13.62 9.05 20.11
C MET A 1 12.23 9.64 19.91
N ARG A 2 11.63 10.29 20.93
CA ARG A 2 10.25 10.81 20.83
C ARG A 2 10.28 12.15 20.09
N LEU A 3 9.59 12.24 18.95
CA LEU A 3 9.08 13.53 18.47
C LEU A 3 8.13 14.08 19.55
N PRO A 4 7.96 15.42 19.67
CA PRO A 4 7.04 16.01 20.64
C PRO A 4 5.66 15.35 20.64
N GLU A 5 5.08 15.12 21.81
CA GLU A 5 3.76 14.48 21.96
C GLU A 5 2.68 15.21 21.15
N GLY A 6 1.96 14.47 20.29
CA GLY A 6 0.84 15.00 19.50
C GLY A 6 1.07 15.16 17.99
N ILE A 7 2.27 14.83 17.48
CA ILE A 7 2.60 14.94 16.04
C ILE A 7 2.42 13.58 15.35
N ARG A 8 1.46 13.49 14.41
CA ARG A 8 1.22 12.34 13.53
C ARG A 8 1.87 12.61 12.18
N TYR A 9 2.70 11.70 11.65
CA TYR A 9 3.27 11.87 10.32
C TYR A 9 2.14 11.99 9.28
N ASN A 10 2.05 13.17 8.70
CA ASN A 10 1.33 13.46 7.47
C ASN A 10 2.46 13.91 6.52
N PRO A 11 2.47 13.59 5.22
CA PRO A 11 3.47 14.13 4.29
C PRO A 11 3.64 15.66 4.45
N SER A 12 2.52 16.36 4.68
CA SER A 12 2.45 17.80 5.00
C SER A 12 2.95 18.24 6.41
N GLN A 13 3.28 17.33 7.31
CA GLN A 13 3.85 17.60 8.65
C GLN A 13 5.35 17.35 8.73
N PHE A 14 5.91 16.44 7.93
CA PHE A 14 7.37 16.30 7.81
C PHE A 14 7.99 17.57 7.20
N GLU A 15 7.26 18.20 6.28
CA GLU A 15 7.48 19.57 5.77
C GLU A 15 7.44 20.67 6.84
N ARG A 16 6.87 20.44 8.03
CA ARG A 16 6.93 21.39 9.15
C ARG A 16 8.13 21.16 10.07
N LEU A 17 8.70 19.96 10.07
CA LEU A 17 9.90 19.60 10.86
C LEU A 17 11.19 19.96 10.11
N ILE A 18 11.14 20.00 8.78
CA ILE A 18 12.16 20.59 7.92
C ILE A 18 11.57 21.91 7.42
N ALA A 19 11.93 23.03 8.05
CA ALA A 19 11.55 24.32 7.49
C ALA A 19 12.37 24.53 6.22
N ILE A 20 11.76 24.21 5.07
CA ILE A 20 12.27 24.62 3.76
C ILE A 20 11.89 26.09 3.61
N THR A 21 12.79 26.98 4.03
CA THR A 21 12.64 28.42 3.78
C THR A 21 12.92 28.69 2.30
N ALA A 22 11.94 28.37 1.46
CA ALA A 22 11.94 28.74 0.07
C ALA A 22 11.45 30.18 -0.07
N LYS A 23 12.34 31.16 0.01
CA LYS A 23 12.19 32.27 -0.95
C LYS A 23 12.38 31.62 -2.32
N ALA A 24 11.48 31.86 -3.28
CA ALA A 24 11.48 31.21 -4.61
C ALA A 24 12.90 30.95 -5.15
N GLY A 25 13.30 29.67 -5.21
CA GLY A 25 14.61 29.23 -5.70
C GLY A 25 15.77 29.17 -4.68
N GLU A 26 15.55 29.43 -3.40
CA GLU A 26 16.55 29.21 -2.33
C GLU A 26 16.41 27.78 -1.78
N GLY A 27 17.28 26.86 -2.22
CA GLY A 27 17.31 25.45 -1.79
C GLY A 27 17.96 25.26 -0.41
N LEU A 28 17.45 25.94 0.60
CA LEU A 28 17.98 25.94 1.97
C LEU A 28 17.20 24.97 2.87
N ILE A 29 17.92 24.08 3.55
CA ILE A 29 17.38 23.20 4.58
C ILE A 29 17.58 23.85 5.95
N THR A 30 16.48 24.10 6.67
CA THR A 30 16.54 24.42 8.11
C THR A 30 15.95 23.26 8.90
N ILE A 31 16.76 22.65 9.76
CA ILE A 31 16.34 21.52 10.61
C ILE A 31 16.55 21.92 12.07
N ASP A 32 15.63 21.49 12.93
CA ASP A 32 15.79 21.61 14.37
C ASP A 32 17.09 20.90 14.82
N PRO A 33 18.05 21.62 15.44
CA PRO A 33 19.29 21.03 15.94
C PRO A 33 19.08 19.85 16.90
N ALA A 34 17.93 19.76 17.57
CA ALA A 34 17.58 18.64 18.45
C ALA A 34 17.46 17.29 17.71
N LEU A 35 17.29 17.31 16.39
CA LEU A 35 17.18 16.12 15.55
C LEU A 35 18.54 15.52 15.16
N GLY A 36 19.66 16.13 15.53
CA GLY A 36 21.00 15.55 15.36
C GLY A 36 21.51 15.50 13.91
N TYR A 37 20.91 16.29 13.01
CA TYR A 37 21.38 16.41 11.62
C TYR A 37 22.57 17.36 11.51
N THR A 38 23.48 17.05 10.59
CA THR A 38 24.51 17.98 10.10
C THR A 38 24.10 18.48 8.72
N VAL A 39 23.79 19.77 8.62
CA VAL A 39 23.45 20.41 7.33
C VAL A 39 24.74 20.77 6.59
N ASN A 40 24.80 20.37 5.33
CA ASN A 40 25.92 20.54 4.40
C ASN A 40 25.43 21.28 3.14
N ASP A 41 25.52 22.60 3.20
CA ASP A 41 25.25 23.48 2.07
C ASP A 41 26.33 23.34 0.98
N ARG A 42 25.91 23.15 -0.26
CA ARG A 42 26.82 22.91 -1.38
C ARG A 42 27.15 24.21 -2.10
N ASP A 43 28.44 24.45 -2.29
CA ASP A 43 28.96 25.65 -2.94
C ASP A 43 28.85 25.53 -4.46
N PHE A 44 28.41 26.61 -5.13
CA PHE A 44 28.27 26.66 -6.58
C PHE A 44 29.56 26.27 -7.30
N LYS A 45 30.69 26.85 -6.88
CA LYS A 45 31.94 26.68 -7.59
C LYS A 45 32.47 25.25 -7.41
N LYS A 46 32.69 24.86 -6.15
CA LYS A 46 33.31 23.58 -5.80
C LYS A 46 32.42 22.38 -6.12
N ASN A 47 31.10 22.50 -5.92
CA ASN A 47 30.20 21.34 -5.99
C ASN A 47 29.38 21.28 -7.28
N PHE A 48 29.48 22.30 -8.15
CA PHE A 48 28.74 22.37 -9.41
C PHE A 48 29.62 22.79 -10.58
N GLN A 49 30.17 24.00 -10.59
CA GLN A 49 30.92 24.57 -11.72
C GLN A 49 32.20 23.78 -12.06
N ASP A 50 32.97 23.39 -11.05
CA ASP A 50 34.22 22.63 -11.23
C ASP A 50 33.96 21.23 -11.81
N LEU A 51 32.71 20.76 -11.79
CA LEU A 51 32.26 19.46 -12.32
C LEU A 51 31.63 19.56 -13.71
N PHE A 52 31.67 20.73 -14.37
CA PHE A 52 31.07 20.89 -15.68
C PHE A 52 31.78 20.06 -16.75
N SER A 53 31.00 19.24 -17.45
CA SER A 53 31.36 18.74 -18.77
C SER A 53 31.41 19.87 -19.80
N GLU A 54 31.93 19.58 -20.99
CA GLU A 54 31.94 20.54 -22.10
C GLU A 54 30.53 21.09 -22.41
N ASP A 55 29.52 20.22 -22.38
CA ASP A 55 28.12 20.58 -22.62
C ASP A 55 27.59 21.58 -21.58
N TYR A 56 27.89 21.37 -20.29
CA TYR A 56 27.51 22.31 -19.22
C TYR A 56 28.27 23.64 -19.34
N ARG A 57 29.55 23.63 -19.72
CA ARG A 57 30.32 24.87 -19.95
C ARG A 57 29.77 25.68 -21.11
N GLU A 58 29.38 25.00 -22.20
CA GLU A 58 28.75 25.63 -23.35
C GLU A 58 27.40 26.23 -22.96
N PHE A 59 26.56 25.45 -22.25
CA PHE A 59 25.28 25.92 -21.73
C PHE A 59 25.43 27.14 -20.82
N ALA A 60 26.31 27.07 -19.82
CA ALA A 60 26.53 28.15 -18.87
C ALA A 60 27.05 29.43 -19.55
N ARG A 61 27.89 29.31 -20.57
CA ARG A 61 28.37 30.44 -21.37
C ARG A 61 27.27 31.05 -22.23
N ARG A 62 26.44 30.20 -22.85
CA ARG A 62 25.38 30.60 -23.78
C ARG A 62 24.20 31.27 -23.08
N TYR A 63 23.80 30.74 -21.92
CA TYR A 63 22.61 31.20 -21.20
C TYR A 63 22.93 32.00 -19.94
N HIS A 64 24.21 32.18 -19.57
CA HIS A 64 24.62 32.92 -18.38
C HIS A 64 23.97 32.37 -17.11
N LEU A 65 24.32 31.13 -16.77
CA LEU A 65 23.83 30.44 -15.57
C LEU A 65 24.07 31.29 -14.32
N MET A 66 23.04 31.48 -13.49
CA MET A 66 23.15 32.30 -12.29
C MET A 66 23.88 31.54 -11.17
N GLU A 67 24.96 32.12 -10.68
CA GLU A 67 25.67 31.60 -9.49
C GLU A 67 24.79 31.77 -8.24
N ARG A 68 24.67 30.72 -7.43
CA ARG A 68 23.88 30.69 -6.19
C ARG A 68 24.60 29.88 -5.12
N SER A 69 24.63 30.37 -3.88
CA SER A 69 25.20 29.64 -2.75
C SER A 69 24.22 29.67 -1.56
N PRO A 70 23.72 28.51 -1.09
CA PRO A 70 23.98 27.17 -1.64
C PRO A 70 23.33 26.94 -3.01
N ILE A 71 23.93 26.07 -3.82
CA ILE A 71 23.31 25.58 -5.06
C ILE A 71 22.26 24.49 -4.77
N TYR A 72 22.52 23.67 -3.76
CA TYR A 72 21.57 22.75 -3.15
C TYR A 72 22.05 22.44 -1.73
N SER A 73 21.16 21.94 -0.88
CA SER A 73 21.48 21.62 0.52
C SER A 73 21.21 20.15 0.79
N GLY A 74 22.01 19.56 1.67
CA GLY A 74 21.80 18.21 2.17
C GLY A 74 21.94 18.18 3.68
N ALA A 75 21.21 17.30 4.35
CA ALA A 75 21.32 17.08 5.78
C ALA A 75 21.60 15.61 6.08
N GLU A 76 22.73 15.36 6.73
CA GLU A 76 23.18 14.01 7.08
C GLU A 76 22.88 13.73 8.56
N HIS A 77 22.21 12.61 8.82
CA HIS A 77 22.02 12.11 10.19
C HIS A 77 23.04 10.99 10.47
N LYS A 78 23.77 11.06 11.58
CA LYS A 78 24.76 10.01 11.96
C LYS A 78 24.46 9.35 13.31
N GLY A 79 23.33 9.68 13.95
CA GLY A 79 22.90 9.05 15.20
C GLY A 79 22.48 7.58 15.03
N ASP A 80 22.35 6.87 16.16
CA ASP A 80 21.78 5.51 16.27
C ASP A 80 20.51 5.61 17.16
N PRO A 81 19.30 5.29 16.66
CA PRO A 81 19.02 4.81 15.31
C PRO A 81 19.22 5.89 14.23
N LYS A 82 19.79 5.48 13.09
CA LYS A 82 19.92 6.30 11.88
C LYS A 82 18.54 6.73 11.36
N LEU A 83 18.34 8.03 11.17
CA LEU A 83 17.25 8.61 10.37
C LEU A 83 17.70 8.79 8.91
N PRO A 84 16.80 8.94 7.92
CA PRO A 84 17.18 9.16 6.52
C PRO A 84 17.97 10.47 6.38
N ASN A 85 18.91 10.55 5.45
CA ASN A 85 19.45 11.86 5.05
C ASN A 85 18.42 12.58 4.17
N ILE A 86 18.55 13.90 4.07
CA ILE A 86 17.64 14.75 3.31
C ILE A 86 18.46 15.47 2.25
N THR A 87 17.95 15.54 1.02
CA THR A 87 18.51 16.40 -0.03
C THR A 87 17.42 17.33 -0.56
N VAL A 88 17.72 18.62 -0.68
CA VAL A 88 16.83 19.64 -1.29
C VAL A 88 17.54 20.25 -2.49
N LEU A 89 16.94 20.09 -3.66
CA LEU A 89 17.54 20.37 -4.96
C LEU A 89 16.67 21.32 -5.79
N PRO A 90 16.97 22.64 -5.77
CA PRO A 90 16.23 23.62 -6.54
C PRO A 90 16.66 23.65 -8.00
N ASN A 91 15.78 24.11 -8.88
CA ASN A 91 16.12 24.46 -10.25
C ASN A 91 16.90 25.78 -10.33
N ILE A 92 17.72 25.93 -11.37
CA ILE A 92 18.65 27.07 -11.50
C ILE A 92 18.22 27.94 -12.69
N PRO A 93 17.82 29.20 -12.45
CA PRO A 93 17.47 30.09 -13.54
C PRO A 93 18.72 30.61 -14.24
N THR A 94 18.54 31.02 -15.49
CA THR A 94 19.57 31.64 -16.30
C THR A 94 19.27 33.13 -16.49
N ARG A 95 20.28 33.98 -16.71
CA ARG A 95 20.01 35.40 -17.04
C ARG A 95 19.52 35.48 -18.47
N ARG A 96 18.52 36.33 -18.76
CA ARG A 96 18.10 36.62 -20.14
C ARG A 96 19.33 36.89 -21.00
N ALA A 97 19.50 36.12 -22.08
CA ALA A 97 20.62 36.28 -23.00
C ALA A 97 20.64 37.73 -23.53
N GLN A 98 21.57 38.55 -23.02
CA GLN A 98 21.87 39.83 -23.65
C GLN A 98 22.57 39.52 -24.97
N THR A 99 22.13 40.19 -26.02
CA THR A 99 22.68 40.15 -27.39
C THR A 99 24.20 40.05 -27.39
N MET A 100 24.72 38.83 -27.56
CA MET A 100 26.15 38.61 -27.76
C MET A 100 26.42 38.77 -29.25
N GLN A 101 26.90 39.97 -29.66
CA GLN A 101 27.60 40.11 -30.94
C GLN A 101 28.89 39.29 -30.85
N LEU A 102 28.81 38.01 -31.21
CA LEU A 102 30.00 37.22 -31.51
C LEU A 102 30.63 37.80 -32.78
N ARG A 103 31.61 38.69 -32.63
CA ARG A 103 32.60 38.90 -33.69
C ARG A 103 33.42 37.62 -33.77
N PHE A 104 33.09 36.77 -34.74
CA PHE A 104 34.03 35.75 -35.17
C PHE A 104 35.22 36.48 -35.80
N ASP A 105 36.39 36.36 -35.19
CA ASP A 105 37.63 36.63 -35.90
C ASP A 105 37.63 35.77 -37.16
N GLN A 106 37.69 36.43 -38.31
CA GLN A 106 37.71 35.82 -39.63
C GLN A 106 38.91 34.87 -39.73
N LYS A 107 38.69 33.58 -39.45
CA LYS A 107 39.42 32.51 -40.11
C LYS A 107 38.51 31.92 -41.17
N THR A 108 38.82 32.29 -42.41
CA THR A 108 38.25 31.77 -43.64
C THR A 108 38.39 30.24 -43.68
N PHE A 109 37.31 29.54 -43.34
CA PHE A 109 37.07 28.19 -43.84
C PHE A 109 35.87 28.25 -44.76
N GLY A 110 36.13 28.17 -46.06
CA GLY A 110 35.09 27.97 -47.05
C GLY A 110 34.59 26.53 -46.97
N ILE A 111 33.28 26.37 -46.90
CA ILE A 111 32.44 25.42 -47.67
C ILE A 111 30.99 25.76 -47.30
N GLY A 112 30.17 26.00 -48.33
CA GLY A 112 28.81 26.50 -48.18
C GLY A 112 27.84 25.49 -47.59
N ARG A 113 27.15 25.92 -46.54
CA ARG A 113 25.69 25.86 -46.31
C ARG A 113 25.45 26.55 -44.97
N ASP A 114 25.20 27.86 -45.03
CA ASP A 114 24.73 28.65 -43.90
C ASP A 114 23.37 28.11 -43.44
N LEU A 115 23.37 27.34 -42.35
CA LEU A 115 22.18 27.18 -41.52
C LEU A 115 22.17 28.36 -40.55
N ASP A 116 21.44 29.41 -40.96
CA ASP A 116 21.18 30.61 -40.19
C ASP A 116 20.31 30.26 -38.96
N LEU A 117 20.92 29.72 -37.91
CA LEU A 117 20.26 29.50 -36.61
C LEU A 117 20.20 30.83 -35.84
N ARG A 118 19.32 31.73 -36.27
CA ARG A 118 18.87 32.85 -35.45
C ARG A 118 17.65 32.42 -34.64
N MET A 119 17.85 32.04 -33.38
CA MET A 119 16.76 31.98 -32.40
C MET A 119 16.43 33.40 -31.91
N PRO A 120 15.16 33.72 -31.58
CA PRO A 120 14.79 35.03 -31.05
C PRO A 120 15.49 35.29 -29.72
N THR A 121 16.14 36.45 -29.62
CA THR A 121 16.73 36.98 -28.39
C THR A 121 15.66 37.10 -27.30
N GLY A 122 15.87 36.49 -26.12
CA GLY A 122 15.09 36.77 -24.90
C GLY A 122 14.29 35.63 -24.27
N GLN A 123 14.44 34.37 -24.71
CA GLN A 123 13.73 33.23 -24.12
C GLN A 123 14.24 32.91 -22.70
N GLU A 124 13.33 32.73 -21.75
CA GLU A 124 13.63 32.30 -20.39
C GLU A 124 13.93 30.80 -20.39
N VAL A 125 15.11 30.44 -19.89
CA VAL A 125 15.60 29.06 -19.81
C VAL A 125 15.93 28.77 -18.36
N THR A 126 15.49 27.61 -17.88
CA THR A 126 15.80 27.14 -16.53
C THR A 126 16.50 25.78 -16.61
N LEU A 127 17.65 25.67 -15.96
CA LEU A 127 18.37 24.42 -15.83
C LEU A 127 17.70 23.57 -14.74
N PHE A 128 17.42 22.30 -15.04
CA PHE A 128 16.95 21.38 -14.01
C PHE A 128 18.05 21.18 -12.98
N GLY A 129 17.71 21.36 -11.70
CA GLY A 129 18.64 21.16 -10.61
C GLY A 129 19.12 19.72 -10.60
N CYS A 130 20.44 19.50 -10.53
CA CYS A 130 21.02 18.16 -10.48
C CYS A 130 22.13 18.07 -9.43
N THR A 131 22.37 16.87 -8.89
CA THR A 131 23.46 16.65 -7.90
C THR A 131 24.85 16.62 -8.52
N MET A 132 24.94 16.84 -9.84
CA MET A 132 26.08 16.56 -10.73
C MET A 132 26.52 15.10 -10.82
N GLY A 133 26.04 14.27 -9.89
CA GLY A 133 26.30 12.85 -9.80
C GLY A 133 27.48 12.50 -8.89
N HIS A 134 27.56 11.21 -8.59
CA HIS A 134 28.66 10.60 -7.85
C HIS A 134 28.66 9.08 -8.09
N TRP A 135 29.83 8.48 -7.87
CA TRP A 135 30.05 7.04 -7.99
C TRP A 135 29.99 6.36 -6.62
N HIS A 136 29.24 5.26 -6.55
CA HIS A 136 29.19 4.35 -5.41
C HIS A 136 30.19 3.21 -5.62
N GLY A 137 31.28 3.19 -4.85
CA GLY A 137 32.42 2.29 -5.12
C GLY A 137 32.44 0.96 -4.36
N GLN A 138 31.55 0.75 -3.40
CA GLN A 138 31.63 -0.38 -2.49
C GLN A 138 31.03 -1.66 -3.08
N THR A 139 31.49 -2.83 -2.60
CA THR A 139 31.07 -4.16 -3.10
C THR A 139 30.51 -5.09 -2.02
N ASP A 140 30.49 -4.65 -0.76
CA ASP A 140 30.07 -5.44 0.40
C ASP A 140 28.66 -5.08 0.88
N CYS A 141 27.82 -4.56 -0.03
CA CYS A 141 26.46 -4.17 0.28
C CYS A 141 25.51 -5.37 0.27
N PRO A 142 24.58 -5.47 1.23
CA PRO A 142 23.52 -6.49 1.24
C PRO A 142 22.74 -6.48 -0.08
N ASP A 143 22.63 -7.63 -0.73
CA ASP A 143 21.97 -7.84 -2.04
C ASP A 143 22.38 -6.84 -3.13
N GLY A 144 23.58 -6.27 -3.02
CA GLY A 144 24.09 -5.29 -3.96
C GLY A 144 23.36 -3.94 -3.93
N VAL A 145 22.57 -3.62 -2.90
CA VAL A 145 21.90 -2.31 -2.76
C VAL A 145 22.67 -1.41 -1.81
N GLN A 146 23.08 -0.25 -2.32
CA GLN A 146 23.89 0.74 -1.61
C GLN A 146 23.04 1.66 -0.73
N GLU A 147 21.94 2.17 -1.28
CA GLU A 147 21.05 3.12 -0.63
C GLU A 147 19.65 3.08 -1.27
N VAL A 148 18.66 3.62 -0.57
CA VAL A 148 17.29 3.75 -1.06
C VAL A 148 16.89 5.20 -0.99
N TYR A 149 16.41 5.76 -2.11
CA TYR A 149 15.80 7.09 -2.16
C TYR A 149 14.28 6.98 -2.09
N GLU A 150 13.66 7.92 -1.38
CA GLU A 150 12.25 8.26 -1.48
C GLU A 150 12.12 9.70 -1.99
N PHE A 151 11.28 9.90 -3.00
CA PHE A 151 10.98 11.19 -3.59
C PHE A 151 9.80 11.83 -2.87
N GLN A 152 9.85 13.14 -2.65
CA GLN A 152 8.73 13.91 -2.07
C GLN A 152 8.10 14.89 -3.09
N SER A 153 8.54 14.83 -4.35
CA SER A 153 8.02 15.62 -5.46
C SER A 153 8.40 14.98 -6.80
N TYR A 154 8.09 15.63 -7.93
CA TYR A 154 8.48 15.09 -9.24
C TYR A 154 9.99 15.20 -9.46
N GLY A 155 10.62 14.06 -9.74
CA GLY A 155 12.05 13.98 -9.94
C GLY A 155 12.46 12.82 -10.82
N ALA A 156 13.75 12.78 -11.12
CA ALA A 156 14.36 11.66 -11.81
C ALA A 156 15.69 11.25 -11.17
N LEU A 157 15.97 9.95 -11.22
CA LEU A 157 17.26 9.38 -10.90
C LEU A 157 17.82 8.62 -12.09
N VAL A 158 18.98 9.06 -12.59
CA VAL A 158 19.68 8.37 -13.68
C VAL A 158 20.76 7.50 -13.08
N ILE A 159 20.74 6.21 -13.38
CA ILE A 159 21.69 5.22 -12.84
C ILE A 159 22.39 4.49 -13.98
N ASP A 160 23.72 4.43 -13.93
CA ASP A 160 24.57 3.64 -14.82
C ASP A 160 25.37 2.66 -13.96
N TRP A 161 25.18 1.35 -14.16
CA TRP A 161 25.92 0.32 -13.43
C TRP A 161 26.56 -0.73 -14.35
N PRO A 162 27.75 -1.27 -14.01
CA PRO A 162 28.59 -2.08 -14.88
C PRO A 162 27.97 -3.38 -15.39
N GLU A 163 27.07 -3.98 -14.61
CA GLU A 163 26.41 -5.24 -14.93
C GLU A 163 25.21 -5.07 -15.87
N SER A 164 24.73 -3.84 -16.07
CA SER A 164 23.69 -3.53 -17.06
C SER A 164 24.32 -3.07 -18.37
N ASP A 165 23.71 -3.45 -19.49
CA ASP A 165 24.04 -2.91 -20.82
C ASP A 165 23.33 -1.56 -21.10
N GLU A 166 22.40 -1.16 -20.23
CA GLU A 166 21.56 0.02 -20.37
C GLU A 166 21.74 0.98 -19.18
N VAL A 167 21.68 2.27 -19.45
CA VAL A 167 21.52 3.32 -18.42
C VAL A 167 20.05 3.45 -18.09
N GLU A 168 19.69 3.58 -16.82
CA GLU A 168 18.30 3.69 -16.39
C GLU A 168 17.95 5.12 -16.00
N LEU A 169 16.80 5.61 -16.47
CA LEU A 169 16.17 6.85 -16.04
C LEU A 169 14.92 6.49 -15.22
N TRP A 170 15.06 6.49 -13.90
CA TRP A 170 13.94 6.31 -12.97
C TRP A 170 13.19 7.62 -12.82
N VAL A 171 11.90 7.63 -13.17
CA VAL A 171 11.03 8.79 -13.08
C VAL A 171 10.08 8.59 -11.92
N ALA A 172 10.05 9.55 -11.01
CA ALA A 172 9.41 9.44 -9.71
C ALA A 172 8.46 10.62 -9.45
N ARG A 173 7.40 10.33 -8.71
CA ARG A 173 6.52 11.32 -8.07
C ARG A 173 6.62 11.20 -6.55
N ASP A 174 5.89 12.05 -5.85
CA ASP A 174 5.79 12.00 -4.38
C ASP A 174 5.45 10.59 -3.86
N GLY A 175 6.21 10.14 -2.87
CA GLY A 175 6.13 8.82 -2.22
C GLY A 175 6.88 7.68 -2.92
N ASP A 176 7.26 7.85 -4.19
CA ASP A 176 7.97 6.83 -4.96
C ASP A 176 9.39 6.61 -4.43
N LYS A 177 9.87 5.37 -4.53
CA LYS A 177 11.16 4.91 -4.02
C LYS A 177 11.99 4.29 -5.15
N VAL A 178 13.30 4.43 -5.02
CA VAL A 178 14.28 3.81 -5.93
C VAL A 178 15.42 3.21 -5.11
N ALA A 179 15.64 1.90 -5.26
CA ALA A 179 16.83 1.22 -4.73
C ALA A 179 18.02 1.50 -5.65
N VAL A 180 19.12 1.98 -5.08
CA VAL A 180 20.33 2.31 -5.81
C VAL A 180 21.33 1.16 -5.67
N PRO A 181 21.76 0.54 -6.78
CA PRO A 181 22.72 -0.55 -6.72
C PRO A 181 24.10 -0.06 -6.29
N GLN A 182 24.91 -0.99 -5.80
CA GLN A 182 26.33 -0.77 -5.58
C GLN A 182 27.06 -0.67 -6.92
N GLN A 183 28.30 -0.17 -6.90
CA GLN A 183 29.11 0.01 -8.10
C GLN A 183 28.39 0.80 -9.21
N CYS A 184 27.62 1.84 -8.89
CA CYS A 184 26.91 2.61 -9.89
C CYS A 184 27.32 4.08 -9.92
N HIS A 185 27.19 4.70 -11.09
CA HIS A 185 27.16 6.15 -11.21
C HIS A 185 25.70 6.60 -11.19
N MET A 186 25.38 7.56 -10.36
CA MET A 186 24.02 8.06 -10.24
C MET A 186 23.94 9.59 -10.33
N THR A 187 22.84 10.14 -10.84
CA THR A 187 22.56 11.58 -10.85
C THR A 187 21.07 11.85 -10.61
N LEU A 188 20.75 12.71 -9.63
CA LEU A 188 19.38 13.16 -9.36
C LEU A 188 19.05 14.42 -10.17
N TYR A 189 17.80 14.56 -10.59
CA TYR A 189 17.25 15.74 -11.27
C TYR A 189 15.91 16.15 -10.66
N ASN A 190 15.75 17.44 -10.40
CA ASN A 190 14.45 18.03 -10.12
C ASN A 190 13.67 18.19 -11.43
N LEU A 191 12.47 17.59 -11.55
CA LEU A 191 11.63 17.71 -12.76
C LEU A 191 10.46 18.70 -12.58
N ASP A 192 10.31 19.28 -11.40
CA ASP A 192 9.31 20.31 -11.13
C ASP A 192 9.76 21.70 -11.64
N ASP A 193 8.98 22.74 -11.36
CA ASP A 193 9.29 24.12 -11.76
C ASP A 193 10.26 24.85 -10.79
N LEU A 194 10.43 26.16 -10.94
CA LEU A 194 11.40 26.94 -10.16
C LEU A 194 10.97 27.11 -8.69
N ASP A 195 9.67 27.06 -8.42
CA ASP A 195 9.09 27.33 -7.10
C ASP A 195 9.02 26.06 -6.24
N HIS A 196 9.20 24.89 -6.86
CA HIS A 196 9.10 23.57 -6.22
C HIS A 196 10.46 22.85 -6.31
N PRO A 197 11.31 22.95 -5.27
CA PRO A 197 12.55 22.18 -5.22
C PRO A 197 12.27 20.68 -5.04
N LEU A 198 13.11 19.83 -5.62
CA LEU A 198 13.05 18.40 -5.34
C LEU A 198 13.54 18.13 -3.91
N VAL A 199 12.74 17.39 -3.15
CA VAL A 199 13.12 16.89 -1.83
C VAL A 199 13.20 15.37 -1.89
N THR A 200 14.31 14.79 -1.42
CA THR A 200 14.49 13.35 -1.31
C THR A 200 14.94 12.94 0.08
N LEU A 201 14.51 11.74 0.49
CA LEU A 201 15.01 11.05 1.67
C LEU A 201 15.85 9.86 1.23
N ASP A 202 17.11 9.77 1.68
CA ASP A 202 17.95 8.60 1.41
C ASP A 202 18.31 7.84 2.68
N PHE A 203 18.23 6.52 2.61
CA PHE A 203 18.61 5.64 3.71
C PHE A 203 19.70 4.66 3.27
N ALA A 204 20.79 4.67 4.03
CA ALA A 204 21.98 3.88 3.77
C ALA A 204 22.78 3.66 5.06
N ASN A 205 23.67 2.67 5.06
CA ASN A 205 24.63 2.51 6.12
C ASN A 205 25.78 3.54 5.94
N PRO A 206 25.98 4.51 6.85
CA PRO A 206 27.01 5.54 6.69
C PRO A 206 28.44 4.98 6.73
N LYS A 207 28.66 3.77 7.25
CA LYS A 207 29.97 3.10 7.20
C LYS A 207 30.25 2.46 5.84
N ARG A 208 29.21 2.27 5.03
CA ARG A 208 29.27 1.66 3.69
C ARG A 208 28.84 2.61 2.58
N ASN A 209 28.35 3.81 2.90
CA ASN A 209 27.92 4.79 1.91
C ASN A 209 29.07 5.71 1.48
N TYR A 210 29.94 5.20 0.59
CA TYR A 210 31.04 5.98 0.02
C TYR A 210 30.69 6.54 -1.36
N ALA A 211 30.48 7.86 -1.41
CA ALA A 211 30.26 8.62 -2.65
C ALA A 211 31.57 9.29 -3.13
N ASN A 212 31.98 9.00 -4.37
CA ASN A 212 33.15 9.63 -5.00
C ASN A 212 32.74 10.53 -6.17
N LYS A 213 33.17 11.80 -6.16
CA LYS A 213 32.96 12.77 -7.25
C LYS A 213 34.04 12.75 -8.34
N GLU A 214 35.08 11.94 -8.22
CA GLU A 214 36.20 11.88 -9.18
C GLU A 214 35.74 11.52 -10.59
N LEU A 215 34.77 10.60 -10.72
CA LEU A 215 34.17 10.26 -12.02
C LEU A 215 33.56 11.47 -12.68
N VAL A 216 32.72 12.15 -11.92
CA VAL A 216 32.01 13.35 -12.38
C VAL A 216 32.97 14.48 -12.69
N GLY A 217 34.04 14.65 -11.90
CA GLY A 217 35.08 15.64 -12.20
C GLY A 217 35.77 15.41 -13.55
N ARG A 218 35.82 14.15 -14.03
CA ARG A 218 36.43 13.79 -15.31
C ARG A 218 35.44 13.86 -16.48
N ILE A 219 34.18 13.47 -16.27
CA ILE A 219 33.26 13.19 -17.38
C ILE A 219 31.96 14.00 -17.31
N GLY A 220 31.67 14.61 -16.16
CA GLY A 220 30.44 15.33 -15.86
C GLY A 220 29.22 14.43 -15.60
N PRO A 221 28.04 15.03 -15.36
CA PRO A 221 26.79 14.30 -15.17
C PRO A 221 26.34 13.58 -16.45
N ILE A 222 25.45 12.60 -16.31
CA ILE A 222 24.97 11.77 -17.43
C ILE A 222 24.19 12.61 -18.46
N LEU A 223 23.32 13.51 -17.98
CA LEU A 223 22.47 14.36 -18.81
C LEU A 223 22.71 15.84 -18.50
N LEU A 224 22.59 16.66 -19.53
CA LEU A 224 22.25 18.08 -19.40
C LEU A 224 20.74 18.21 -19.64
N ALA A 225 20.00 18.70 -18.66
CA ALA A 225 18.55 18.81 -18.75
C ALA A 225 18.10 20.25 -18.40
N TYR A 226 17.27 20.85 -19.24
CA TYR A 226 16.72 22.20 -19.03
C TYR A 226 15.33 22.33 -19.65
N TYR A 227 14.60 23.37 -19.28
CA TYR A 227 13.30 23.65 -19.86
C TYR A 227 13.10 25.13 -20.18
N THR A 228 12.11 25.37 -21.02
CA THR A 228 11.55 26.66 -21.37
C THR A 228 10.04 26.62 -21.13
N PRO A 229 9.30 27.73 -21.30
CA PRO A 229 7.84 27.68 -21.22
C PRO A 229 7.15 26.74 -22.23
N TYR A 230 7.87 26.24 -23.24
CA TYR A 230 7.29 25.49 -24.37
C TYR A 230 7.83 24.07 -24.52
N GLU A 231 9.03 23.78 -24.02
CA GLU A 231 9.65 22.46 -24.17
C GLU A 231 10.61 22.17 -23.00
N ALA A 232 10.75 20.89 -22.65
CA ALA A 232 11.84 20.36 -21.85
C ALA A 232 12.82 19.60 -22.76
N VAL A 233 14.11 19.78 -22.51
CA VAL A 233 15.19 19.25 -23.34
C VAL A 233 16.15 18.44 -22.48
N PHE A 234 16.40 17.21 -22.89
CA PHE A 234 17.38 16.31 -22.28
C PHE A 234 18.47 16.00 -23.29
N ILE A 235 19.73 16.23 -22.91
CA ILE A 235 20.89 16.06 -23.78
C ILE A 235 21.83 15.07 -23.13
N LEU A 236 22.11 13.97 -23.82
CA LEU A 236 23.13 13.01 -23.40
C LEU A 236 24.51 13.65 -23.50
N ASN A 237 25.26 13.58 -22.40
CA ASN A 237 26.61 14.11 -22.32
C ASN A 237 27.53 13.39 -23.32
N ARG A 238 28.24 14.15 -24.16
CA ARG A 238 29.11 13.58 -25.20
C ARG A 238 30.23 12.69 -24.65
N HIS A 239 30.69 12.93 -23.42
CA HIS A 239 31.74 12.11 -22.78
C HIS A 239 31.22 10.75 -22.27
N TYR A 240 29.91 10.55 -22.32
CA TYR A 240 29.21 9.32 -21.96
C TYR A 240 28.99 8.38 -23.15
N ILE A 241 29.22 8.83 -24.38
CA ILE A 241 28.92 8.03 -25.58
C ILE A 241 30.13 7.16 -25.95
N ASN A 242 29.90 5.86 -26.10
CA ASN A 242 30.90 4.88 -26.60
C ASN A 242 32.25 4.92 -25.87
N ARG A 243 32.24 5.29 -24.59
CA ARG A 243 33.41 5.29 -23.72
C ARG A 243 33.75 3.86 -23.30
N GLU A 244 35.02 3.44 -23.43
CA GLU A 244 35.46 2.12 -22.97
C GLU A 244 35.19 1.91 -21.46
N ARG A 245 34.64 0.75 -21.08
CA ARG A 245 34.46 0.34 -19.68
C ARG A 245 35.82 -0.15 -19.15
N ILE A 246 36.24 0.35 -17.99
CA ILE A 246 37.46 -0.10 -17.31
C ILE A 246 37.03 -0.68 -15.96
N TYR A 247 37.11 -2.00 -15.86
CA TYR A 247 36.84 -2.73 -14.63
C TYR A 247 38.01 -2.55 -13.66
N VAL A 248 37.75 -1.99 -12.49
CA VAL A 248 38.73 -1.96 -11.40
C VAL A 248 38.40 -3.05 -10.41
N ARG A 249 39.40 -3.81 -10.00
CA ARG A 249 39.20 -4.91 -9.06
C ARG A 249 39.02 -4.36 -7.64
N PRO A 250 38.10 -4.91 -6.83
CA PRO A 250 37.77 -4.37 -5.50
C PRO A 250 38.95 -4.27 -4.52
N ASP A 251 39.99 -5.08 -4.72
CA ASP A 251 41.22 -5.16 -3.92
C ASP A 251 42.23 -4.02 -4.15
N GLU A 252 42.00 -3.16 -5.15
CA GLU A 252 42.90 -2.03 -5.47
C GLU A 252 42.56 -0.73 -4.71
N PHE A 253 41.49 -0.71 -3.92
CA PHE A 253 41.19 0.38 -2.98
C PHE A 253 41.93 0.14 -1.63
N ILE A 254 43.16 0.64 -1.50
CA ILE A 254 43.99 0.41 -0.31
C ILE A 254 43.58 1.30 0.89
N ASN A 255 43.22 0.62 1.98
CA ASN A 255 43.23 1.00 3.42
C ASN A 255 42.32 2.16 3.92
N PRO A 256 41.27 1.90 4.74
CA PRO A 256 40.27 2.90 5.18
C PRO A 256 40.72 4.02 6.13
N GLN A 257 42.00 4.11 6.50
CA GLN A 257 42.48 4.97 7.60
C GLN A 257 43.51 6.05 7.20
N SER A 258 43.86 6.22 5.93
CA SER A 258 44.83 7.25 5.51
C SER A 258 44.46 7.90 4.17
N PRO A 259 44.30 9.24 4.07
CA PRO A 259 44.40 9.90 2.76
C PRO A 259 45.87 9.87 2.32
N PRO A 260 46.20 9.60 1.04
CA PRO A 260 47.60 9.55 0.63
C PRO A 260 48.24 10.93 0.75
N SER A 261 49.40 11.00 1.41
CA SER A 261 50.35 12.09 1.25
C SER A 261 51.10 11.87 -0.07
N GLY A 262 50.92 12.77 -1.03
CA GLY A 262 51.64 12.73 -2.30
C GLY A 262 50.68 12.61 -3.48
N GLU A 263 50.97 13.41 -4.51
CA GLU A 263 50.29 13.59 -5.80
C GLU A 263 49.36 12.45 -6.24
N ALA A 264 48.09 12.81 -6.49
CA ALA A 264 47.08 11.93 -7.06
C ALA A 264 47.57 11.30 -8.37
N ASN A 265 47.72 9.98 -8.39
CA ASN A 265 48.07 9.22 -9.59
C ASN A 265 46.79 8.89 -10.37
N ASN A 266 46.61 9.53 -11.52
CA ASN A 266 45.37 9.60 -12.33
C ASN A 266 44.99 8.30 -13.11
N GLN A 267 45.39 7.10 -12.68
CA GLN A 267 45.23 5.88 -13.48
C GLN A 267 44.19 4.86 -12.98
N ASN A 268 43.59 5.02 -11.81
CA ASN A 268 42.59 4.07 -11.30
C ASN A 268 41.15 4.61 -11.42
N CYS A 269 40.26 3.81 -12.03
CA CYS A 269 38.80 3.94 -12.14
C CYS A 269 38.29 4.98 -13.17
N LEU A 270 37.26 4.73 -14.00
CA LEU A 270 35.86 4.55 -13.62
C LEU A 270 34.99 4.13 -14.85
N ASN A 271 33.99 3.27 -14.61
CA ASN A 271 32.97 2.86 -15.57
C ASN A 271 31.95 3.98 -15.82
N GLY A 272 31.58 4.16 -17.09
CA GLY A 272 30.41 4.96 -17.44
C GLY A 272 30.23 5.08 -18.95
N GLY A 273 28.99 4.94 -19.42
CA GLY A 273 28.66 5.29 -20.81
C GLY A 273 27.67 4.36 -21.51
N VAL A 274 26.90 4.96 -22.42
CA VAL A 274 25.97 4.24 -23.31
C VAL A 274 26.69 3.67 -24.53
N ARG A 275 26.06 2.71 -25.20
CA ARG A 275 26.54 2.08 -26.44
C ARG A 275 25.59 2.38 -27.59
N LEU A 276 26.04 3.18 -28.54
CA LEU A 276 25.22 3.60 -29.68
C LEU A 276 25.78 3.01 -30.99
N PRO A 277 24.95 2.30 -31.78
CA PRO A 277 25.37 1.75 -33.06
C PRO A 277 25.43 2.84 -34.15
N GLY A 278 26.63 3.20 -34.60
CA GLY A 278 26.85 4.04 -35.80
C GLY A 278 26.98 5.56 -35.57
N PRO A 279 27.14 6.36 -36.63
CA PRO A 279 27.26 7.82 -36.54
C PRO A 279 25.97 8.45 -35.99
N PHE A 280 26.13 9.19 -34.89
CA PHE A 280 25.14 9.85 -34.02
C PHE A 280 23.71 10.01 -34.59
N PRO A 281 22.72 9.18 -34.18
CA PRO A 281 21.36 9.70 -34.01
C PRO A 281 21.41 10.86 -33.01
N GLY A 282 20.59 11.90 -33.19
CA GLY A 282 20.64 13.09 -32.33
C GLY A 282 20.68 12.73 -30.84
N ARG A 283 21.54 13.40 -30.07
CA ARG A 283 21.78 13.16 -28.63
C ARG A 283 20.76 13.84 -27.71
N GLU A 284 19.66 14.33 -28.28
CA GLU A 284 18.70 15.21 -27.62
C GLU A 284 17.30 14.59 -27.68
N VAL A 285 16.59 14.64 -26.57
CA VAL A 285 15.14 14.38 -26.48
C VAL A 285 14.45 15.69 -26.13
N ARG A 286 13.39 16.02 -26.87
CA ARG A 286 12.61 17.24 -26.69
C ARG A 286 11.16 16.87 -26.41
N ILE A 287 10.64 17.35 -25.29
CA ILE A 287 9.27 17.10 -24.85
C ILE A 287 8.50 18.41 -24.90
N PRO A 288 7.46 18.55 -25.75
CA PRO A 288 6.64 19.75 -25.79
C PRO A 288 5.81 19.89 -24.50
N LEU A 289 5.74 21.11 -23.97
CA LEU A 289 4.99 21.44 -22.76
C LEU A 289 3.67 22.13 -23.11
N GLY A 290 2.60 21.70 -22.43
CA GLY A 290 1.25 22.26 -22.52
C GLY A 290 0.95 23.29 -21.43
N ALA A 291 -0.10 24.09 -21.64
CA ALA A 291 -0.43 25.23 -20.78
C ALA A 291 -1.32 24.92 -19.55
N ARG A 292 -1.68 23.65 -19.29
CA ARG A 292 -2.77 23.31 -18.34
C ARG A 292 -2.40 22.48 -17.10
N ALA A 293 -1.21 21.88 -17.03
CA ALA A 293 -0.78 21.05 -15.90
C ALA A 293 0.55 21.56 -15.31
N SER A 294 0.91 21.18 -14.08
CA SER A 294 2.23 21.52 -13.50
C SER A 294 3.35 20.85 -14.30
N LEU A 295 4.54 21.46 -14.35
CA LEU A 295 5.66 20.97 -15.15
C LEU A 295 6.03 19.52 -14.79
N GLY A 296 6.15 19.22 -13.49
CA GLY A 296 6.48 17.87 -13.01
C GLY A 296 5.47 16.82 -13.45
N GLN A 297 4.18 17.10 -13.35
CA GLN A 297 3.13 16.17 -13.79
C GLN A 297 3.22 15.89 -15.29
N GLN A 298 3.40 16.93 -16.11
CA GLN A 298 3.51 16.77 -17.57
C GLN A 298 4.71 15.90 -17.95
N LEU A 299 5.86 16.12 -17.32
CA LEU A 299 7.06 15.33 -17.59
C LEU A 299 6.92 13.90 -17.11
N TYR A 300 6.31 13.68 -15.94
CA TYR A 300 6.03 12.35 -15.44
C TYR A 300 5.13 11.55 -16.41
N GLU A 301 4.03 12.15 -16.86
CA GLU A 301 3.11 11.53 -17.82
C GLU A 301 3.78 11.27 -19.18
N ALA A 302 4.58 12.21 -19.69
CA ALA A 302 5.30 12.04 -20.95
C ALA A 302 6.36 10.93 -20.85
N LEU A 303 7.20 10.96 -19.83
CA LEU A 303 8.30 9.99 -19.69
C LEU A 303 7.81 8.58 -19.37
N THR A 304 6.66 8.42 -18.70
CA THR A 304 6.15 7.11 -18.29
C THR A 304 5.00 6.59 -19.17
N GLY A 305 4.39 7.44 -19.99
CA GLY A 305 3.18 7.11 -20.76
C GLY A 305 3.25 7.41 -22.26
N ASP A 306 4.16 8.28 -22.73
CA ASP A 306 4.32 8.56 -24.17
C ASP A 306 5.36 7.63 -24.80
N ALA A 307 4.87 6.71 -25.64
CA ALA A 307 5.71 5.74 -26.32
C ALA A 307 6.78 6.38 -27.21
N GLU A 308 6.52 7.54 -27.84
CA GLU A 308 7.50 8.20 -28.70
C GLU A 308 8.64 8.79 -27.88
N VAL A 309 8.33 9.42 -26.74
CA VAL A 309 9.36 9.92 -25.80
C VAL A 309 10.22 8.78 -25.28
N ILE A 310 9.60 7.67 -24.84
CA ILE A 310 10.30 6.48 -24.35
C ILE A 310 11.22 5.89 -25.44
N ILE A 311 10.75 5.80 -26.68
CA ILE A 311 11.56 5.35 -27.83
C ILE A 311 12.74 6.27 -28.09
N GLN A 312 12.58 7.59 -27.93
CA GLN A 312 13.68 8.54 -28.10
C GLN A 312 14.78 8.36 -27.04
N PHE A 313 14.43 8.11 -25.78
CA PHE A 313 15.41 7.75 -24.74
C PHE A 313 16.07 6.39 -25.02
N ALA A 314 15.31 5.39 -25.45
CA ALA A 314 15.87 4.09 -25.81
C ALA A 314 16.91 4.19 -26.95
N ARG A 315 16.69 5.08 -27.92
CA ARG A 315 17.69 5.39 -28.98
C ARG A 315 18.97 6.02 -28.45
N LEU A 316 18.94 6.62 -27.27
CA LEU A 316 20.12 7.12 -26.55
C LEU A 316 20.77 6.06 -25.65
N GLY A 317 20.29 4.81 -25.69
CA GLY A 317 20.77 3.74 -24.79
C GLY A 317 20.31 3.95 -23.34
N ILE A 318 19.21 4.68 -23.14
CA ILE A 318 18.61 4.96 -21.84
C ILE A 318 17.26 4.27 -21.76
N ARG A 319 17.08 3.37 -20.79
CA ARG A 319 15.80 2.77 -20.45
C ARG A 319 15.05 3.66 -19.47
N VAL A 320 13.82 4.03 -19.79
CA VAL A 320 12.95 4.77 -18.86
C VAL A 320 12.22 3.78 -17.95
N CYS A 321 12.36 3.99 -16.64
CA CYS A 321 11.77 3.18 -15.59
C CYS A 321 10.81 4.05 -14.78
N LYS A 322 9.60 3.55 -14.50
CA LYS A 322 8.66 4.20 -13.61
C LYS A 322 8.95 3.74 -12.18
N ALA A 323 9.24 4.68 -11.28
CA ALA A 323 9.42 4.38 -9.87
C ALA A 323 8.09 3.93 -9.22
N SER A 324 8.19 3.33 -8.04
CA SER A 324 7.05 2.77 -7.32
C SER A 324 7.03 3.29 -5.89
N PRO A 325 5.85 3.47 -5.25
CA PRO A 325 5.76 3.74 -3.82
C PRO A 325 6.40 2.66 -2.94
N GLU A 326 6.68 1.49 -3.52
CA GLU A 326 7.33 0.36 -2.86
C GLU A 326 8.73 0.09 -3.38
N VAL A 327 9.59 -0.38 -2.47
CA VAL A 327 10.92 -0.91 -2.78
C VAL A 327 11.07 -2.32 -2.22
N GLU A 328 11.70 -3.21 -2.98
CA GLU A 328 12.01 -4.58 -2.56
C GLU A 328 13.49 -4.68 -2.17
N LEU A 329 13.78 -5.15 -0.96
CA LEU A 329 15.14 -5.35 -0.43
C LEU A 329 15.18 -6.66 0.35
N GLY A 330 16.10 -7.57 0.01
CA GLY A 330 16.20 -8.87 0.69
C GLY A 330 14.95 -9.73 0.62
N GLY A 331 14.18 -9.63 -0.48
CA GLY A 331 12.90 -10.32 -0.65
C GLY A 331 11.74 -9.72 0.15
N VAL A 332 11.97 -8.61 0.85
CA VAL A 332 10.98 -7.90 1.66
C VAL A 332 10.59 -6.61 0.95
N ARG A 333 9.29 -6.36 0.85
CA ARG A 333 8.74 -5.14 0.24
C ARG A 333 8.35 -4.12 1.30
N TYR A 334 8.79 -2.89 1.08
CA TYR A 334 8.56 -1.74 1.96
C TYR A 334 7.79 -0.66 1.20
N GLY A 335 6.59 -0.33 1.67
CA GLY A 335 5.74 0.72 1.09
C GLY A 335 5.64 1.98 1.92
N ARG A 336 5.91 1.92 3.24
CA ARG A 336 5.81 3.08 4.13
C ARG A 336 6.85 4.15 3.81
N PRO A 337 6.59 5.42 4.19
CA PRO A 337 7.60 6.46 4.14
C PRO A 337 8.86 6.04 4.90
N LEU A 338 10.05 6.25 4.31
CA LEU A 338 11.34 5.86 4.85
C LEU A 338 11.55 6.45 6.25
N ALA A 339 11.12 7.69 6.47
CA ALA A 339 11.19 8.35 7.77
C ALA A 339 10.43 7.58 8.86
N GLU A 340 9.30 6.94 8.53
CA GLU A 340 8.52 6.12 9.44
C GLU A 340 9.18 4.74 9.62
N ALA A 341 9.58 4.10 8.53
CA ALA A 341 10.18 2.77 8.54
C ALA A 341 11.44 2.73 9.43
N VAL A 342 12.34 3.70 9.29
CA VAL A 342 13.63 3.68 10.01
C VAL A 342 13.56 4.26 11.42
N ARG A 343 12.45 4.92 11.79
CA ARG A 343 12.20 5.44 13.15
C ARG A 343 12.32 4.34 14.21
N MET A 344 12.03 3.12 13.78
CA MET A 344 12.00 1.91 14.60
C MET A 344 13.38 1.33 14.90
N GLY A 345 14.43 1.89 14.28
CA GLY A 345 15.80 1.48 14.50
C GLY A 345 15.99 0.01 14.24
N LYS A 346 16.80 -0.65 15.08
CA LYS A 346 17.23 -2.03 14.90
C LYS A 346 16.11 -3.07 14.84
N ALA A 347 14.91 -2.75 15.30
CA ALA A 347 13.76 -3.65 15.20
C ALA A 347 13.21 -3.78 13.76
N ASN A 348 13.41 -2.78 12.90
CA ASN A 348 12.86 -2.73 11.56
C ASN A 348 13.78 -3.43 10.55
N GLN A 349 13.18 -4.19 9.62
CA GLN A 349 13.95 -4.99 8.67
C GLN A 349 14.75 -4.15 7.68
N LEU A 350 14.27 -2.96 7.30
CA LEU A 350 15.02 -2.02 6.45
C LEU A 350 16.29 -1.53 7.18
N TYR A 351 16.21 -1.25 8.49
CA TYR A 351 17.40 -0.96 9.29
C TYR A 351 18.34 -2.17 9.35
N ARG A 352 17.82 -3.36 9.66
CA ARG A 352 18.64 -4.57 9.72
C ARG A 352 19.29 -4.89 8.39
N PHE A 353 18.61 -4.65 7.27
CA PHE A 353 19.17 -4.82 5.94
C PHE A 353 20.48 -4.04 5.83
N PHE A 354 20.48 -2.73 6.09
CA PHE A 354 21.67 -1.90 5.98
C PHE A 354 22.72 -2.13 7.09
N PHE A 355 22.30 -2.50 8.30
CA PHE A 355 23.16 -2.50 9.49
C PHE A 355 23.50 -3.88 10.07
N SER A 356 22.94 -4.98 9.55
CA SER A 356 23.33 -6.34 9.96
C SER A 356 24.68 -6.72 9.36
N ASN A 357 25.55 -7.32 10.19
CA ASN A 357 26.88 -7.75 9.74
C ASN A 357 26.72 -8.92 8.76
N SER A 358 27.15 -8.71 7.52
CA SER A 358 27.24 -9.66 6.41
C SER A 358 28.34 -10.72 6.62
N SER A 359 28.33 -11.41 7.76
CA SER A 359 29.20 -12.57 8.00
C SER A 359 28.59 -13.52 9.03
N GLY A 360 27.76 -14.46 8.57
CA GLY A 360 27.35 -15.61 9.35
C GLY A 360 25.95 -16.10 9.01
N ASN A 361 25.86 -17.34 8.55
CA ASN A 361 24.68 -18.20 8.45
C ASN A 361 23.41 -17.69 9.19
N PRO A 362 22.21 -17.81 8.60
CA PRO A 362 20.94 -17.54 9.26
C PRO A 362 20.62 -18.67 10.26
N LYS A 363 21.41 -18.75 11.31
CA LYS A 363 21.01 -19.32 12.59
C LYS A 363 21.08 -18.18 13.58
N ALA A 364 20.06 -17.32 13.53
CA ALA A 364 19.74 -16.49 14.67
C ALA A 364 19.67 -17.41 15.89
N LYS A 365 20.59 -17.24 16.84
CA LYS A 365 20.46 -17.88 18.14
C LYS A 365 19.25 -17.23 18.82
N PRO A 366 18.29 -18.01 19.34
CA PRO A 366 17.24 -17.45 20.17
C PRO A 366 17.91 -16.95 21.46
N GLY A 367 18.03 -15.64 21.65
CA GLY A 367 18.64 -15.09 22.86
C GLY A 367 19.16 -13.66 22.80
N ASP A 368 19.33 -13.06 21.61
CA ASP A 368 19.53 -11.60 21.52
C ASP A 368 18.15 -10.93 21.46
N ASP A 369 17.40 -11.07 22.56
CA ASP A 369 16.15 -10.34 22.78
C ASP A 369 16.50 -8.85 22.91
N GLU A 370 16.41 -8.12 21.80
CA GLU A 370 16.46 -6.66 21.80
C GLU A 370 15.43 -6.15 22.80
N GLU A 371 15.90 -5.30 23.72
CA GLU A 371 15.11 -4.73 24.81
C GLU A 371 13.92 -3.97 24.20
N ILE A 372 12.79 -4.66 24.15
CA ILE A 372 11.59 -4.14 23.54
C ILE A 372 11.20 -2.90 24.34
N PRO A 373 10.93 -1.74 23.71
CA PRO A 373 10.58 -0.53 24.45
C PRO A 373 9.54 -0.85 25.52
N GLU A 374 9.88 -0.58 26.80
CA GLU A 374 8.96 -0.80 27.91
C GLU A 374 7.65 -0.07 27.58
N PRO A 375 6.51 -0.77 27.60
CA PRO A 375 5.23 -0.16 27.26
C PRO A 375 4.92 0.92 28.29
N LYS A 376 5.08 2.19 27.87
CA LYS A 376 4.60 3.35 28.61
C LYS A 376 3.49 4.02 27.82
N ARG A 377 2.32 3.37 27.76
CA ARG A 377 1.04 4.07 27.62
C ARG A 377 -0.15 3.18 27.99
N PRO A 378 -1.20 3.73 28.63
CA PRO A 378 -2.50 3.09 28.72
C PRO A 378 -3.16 3.01 27.33
N LEU A 379 -4.02 2.02 27.14
CA LEU A 379 -4.91 1.79 25.99
C LEU A 379 -5.28 3.07 25.19
N HIS A 380 -5.12 3.00 23.87
CA HIS A 380 -5.33 4.09 22.91
C HIS A 380 -6.71 4.76 23.04
N GLU A 381 -6.74 6.08 23.21
CA GLU A 381 -7.98 6.87 23.23
C GLU A 381 -8.73 6.83 21.90
N GLY A 382 -8.06 6.66 20.75
CA GLY A 382 -8.72 6.61 19.44
C GLY A 382 -9.55 5.35 19.22
N GLU A 383 -9.20 4.22 19.86
CA GLU A 383 -10.05 3.02 19.83
C GLU A 383 -11.29 3.24 20.70
N LYS A 384 -11.13 3.90 21.87
CA LYS A 384 -12.25 4.37 22.69
C LYS A 384 -13.13 5.38 21.94
N ASP A 385 -12.55 6.27 21.14
CA ASP A 385 -13.27 7.29 20.39
C ASP A 385 -14.07 6.70 19.24
N TRP A 386 -13.53 5.68 18.55
CA TRP A 386 -14.27 4.91 17.56
C TRP A 386 -15.35 4.02 18.20
N LEU A 387 -15.04 3.34 19.30
CA LEU A 387 -16.02 2.57 20.09
C LEU A 387 -17.14 3.48 20.64
N LYS A 388 -16.83 4.72 21.01
CA LYS A 388 -17.80 5.73 21.46
C LYS A 388 -18.61 6.32 20.32
N LYS A 389 -18.00 6.56 19.16
CA LYS A 389 -18.69 7.17 18.01
C LYS A 389 -19.56 6.17 17.27
N GLY A 390 -19.15 4.90 17.21
CA GLY A 390 -19.83 3.85 16.46
C GLY A 390 -20.01 4.23 14.98
N PRO A 391 -20.75 3.43 14.20
CA PRO A 391 -21.32 3.93 12.96
C PRO A 391 -22.29 5.08 13.26
N ARG A 392 -22.30 6.17 12.47
CA ARG A 392 -23.32 7.21 12.67
C ARG A 392 -24.68 6.56 12.43
N PHE A 393 -25.65 6.89 13.29
CA PHE A 393 -26.90 6.17 13.32
C PHE A 393 -27.64 6.23 11.98
N LEU A 394 -28.16 5.06 11.61
CA LEU A 394 -28.83 4.73 10.35
C LEU A 394 -30.06 5.61 10.04
N GLU A 395 -30.49 6.41 11.02
CA GLU A 395 -31.52 7.43 10.88
C GLU A 395 -30.96 8.78 11.36
N PRO A 396 -31.04 9.86 10.56
CA PRO A 396 -30.57 11.17 10.98
C PRO A 396 -31.24 11.61 12.29
N GLY A 397 -30.42 11.91 13.31
CA GLY A 397 -30.88 12.39 14.62
C GLY A 397 -31.29 11.31 15.63
N ARG A 398 -31.09 10.02 15.32
CA ARG A 398 -31.23 8.92 16.29
C ARG A 398 -30.02 8.89 17.23
N GLU A 399 -30.26 8.82 18.53
CA GLU A 399 -29.19 8.71 19.54
C GLU A 399 -28.64 7.26 19.59
N PRO A 400 -27.39 7.08 20.05
CA PRO A 400 -26.85 5.76 20.36
C PRO A 400 -27.76 4.94 21.27
N GLU A 401 -27.87 3.64 20.97
CA GLU A 401 -28.62 2.67 21.78
C GLU A 401 -30.14 2.87 21.78
N GLU A 402 -30.66 3.92 21.14
CA GLU A 402 -32.10 4.05 20.91
C GLU A 402 -32.56 3.10 19.81
N PRO A 403 -33.71 2.43 19.94
CA PRO A 403 -34.31 1.68 18.84
C PRO A 403 -34.68 2.56 17.65
N ALA A 404 -34.77 1.94 16.47
CA ALA A 404 -35.24 2.61 15.27
C ALA A 404 -36.68 3.09 15.46
N GLN A 405 -37.02 4.22 14.87
CA GLN A 405 -38.34 4.84 15.03
C GLN A 405 -39.34 4.36 13.96
N ARG A 406 -38.87 3.67 12.94
CA ARG A 406 -39.65 3.15 11.80
C ARG A 406 -39.01 1.91 11.20
N ASP A 407 -39.76 1.23 10.34
CA ASP A 407 -39.25 0.08 9.58
C ASP A 407 -38.02 0.47 8.76
N ILE A 408 -36.96 -0.33 8.86
CA ILE A 408 -35.72 -0.12 8.11
C ILE A 408 -35.81 -0.83 6.78
N SER A 409 -35.70 -0.06 5.70
CA SER A 409 -35.63 -0.60 4.34
C SER A 409 -34.19 -0.98 3.98
N ILE A 410 -33.98 -2.27 3.76
CA ILE A 410 -32.73 -2.89 3.34
C ILE A 410 -32.83 -3.27 1.87
N MET A 411 -31.88 -2.83 1.07
CA MET A 411 -31.65 -3.34 -0.28
C MET A 411 -30.40 -4.21 -0.30
N ILE A 412 -30.51 -5.42 -0.85
CA ILE A 412 -29.39 -6.32 -1.08
C ILE A 412 -29.12 -6.34 -2.57
N GLU A 413 -27.96 -5.85 -2.96
CA GLU A 413 -27.40 -5.96 -4.30
C GLU A 413 -26.72 -7.33 -4.43
N GLY A 414 -27.30 -8.20 -5.25
CA GLY A 414 -26.83 -9.57 -5.47
C GLY A 414 -27.89 -10.63 -5.14
N ALA A 415 -27.69 -11.83 -5.72
CA ALA A 415 -28.59 -12.98 -5.56
C ALA A 415 -27.85 -14.33 -5.51
N GLY A 416 -26.53 -14.30 -5.27
CA GLY A 416 -25.69 -15.51 -5.28
C GLY A 416 -25.77 -16.34 -3.99
N ASP A 417 -24.89 -17.34 -3.91
CA ASP A 417 -24.78 -18.30 -2.80
C ASP A 417 -24.71 -17.63 -1.43
N TRP A 418 -24.03 -16.48 -1.32
CA TRP A 418 -23.90 -15.78 -0.05
C TRP A 418 -25.23 -15.15 0.40
N VAL A 419 -26.04 -14.65 -0.53
CA VAL A 419 -27.38 -14.15 -0.22
C VAL A 419 -28.29 -15.29 0.24
N ASP A 420 -28.26 -16.41 -0.47
CA ASP A 420 -29.07 -17.61 -0.20
C ASP A 420 -28.71 -18.31 1.12
N LYS A 421 -27.41 -18.49 1.39
CA LYS A 421 -26.91 -19.30 2.50
C LYS A 421 -26.56 -18.49 3.75
N ALA A 422 -26.34 -17.18 3.63
CA ALA A 422 -25.90 -16.32 4.73
C ALA A 422 -26.93 -15.25 5.10
N PHE A 423 -27.25 -14.36 4.15
CA PHE A 423 -28.05 -13.16 4.43
C PHE A 423 -29.50 -13.49 4.74
N ILE A 424 -30.19 -14.23 3.86
CA ILE A 424 -31.59 -14.60 4.06
C ILE A 424 -31.81 -15.32 5.40
N PRO A 425 -31.06 -16.40 5.73
CA PRO A 425 -31.18 -17.06 7.03
C PRO A 425 -30.89 -16.12 8.21
N SER A 426 -29.92 -15.20 8.08
CA SER A 426 -29.59 -14.25 9.15
C SER A 426 -30.73 -13.24 9.39
N ILE A 427 -31.39 -12.76 8.34
CA ILE A 427 -32.54 -11.85 8.44
C ILE A 427 -33.74 -12.55 9.08
N GLU A 428 -34.03 -13.79 8.69
CA GLU A 428 -35.13 -14.54 9.28
C GLU A 428 -34.92 -14.81 10.77
N LYS A 429 -33.69 -15.20 11.16
CA LYS A 429 -33.31 -15.38 12.57
C LYS A 429 -33.41 -14.07 13.35
N ALA A 430 -32.95 -12.95 12.76
CA ALA A 430 -33.07 -11.64 13.37
C ALA A 430 -34.55 -11.26 13.61
N ARG A 431 -35.44 -11.58 12.68
CA ARG A 431 -36.88 -11.35 12.85
C ARG A 431 -37.53 -12.22 13.92
N GLU A 432 -37.11 -13.49 14.06
CA GLU A 432 -37.57 -14.33 15.17
C GLU A 432 -37.15 -13.72 16.51
N GLU A 433 -35.88 -13.30 16.63
CA GLU A 433 -35.35 -12.64 17.82
C GLU A 433 -36.10 -11.33 18.12
N LEU A 434 -36.33 -10.49 17.11
CA LEU A 434 -37.10 -9.24 17.25
C LEU A 434 -38.57 -9.50 17.65
N ALA A 435 -39.18 -10.59 17.17
CA ALA A 435 -40.53 -10.97 17.59
C ALA A 435 -40.60 -11.34 19.08
N VAL A 436 -39.57 -12.01 19.61
CA VAL A 436 -39.45 -12.26 21.06
C VAL A 436 -39.30 -10.95 21.81
N ARG A 437 -38.44 -10.04 21.36
CA ARG A 437 -38.23 -8.74 22.00
C ARG A 437 -39.46 -7.85 21.98
N ARG A 438 -40.27 -7.89 20.92
CA ARG A 438 -41.55 -7.17 20.82
C ARG A 438 -42.56 -7.53 21.92
N GLN A 439 -42.44 -8.69 22.55
CA GLN A 439 -43.27 -9.01 23.72
C GLN A 439 -42.99 -8.09 24.91
N ARG A 440 -41.77 -7.57 25.01
CA ARG A 440 -41.33 -6.64 26.07
C ARG A 440 -41.33 -5.19 25.59
N GLN A 441 -41.10 -4.97 24.29
CA GLN A 441 -41.06 -3.66 23.64
C GLN A 441 -41.98 -3.64 22.40
N PRO A 442 -43.30 -3.44 22.56
CA PRO A 442 -44.28 -3.61 21.49
C PRO A 442 -44.06 -2.76 20.23
N ASN A 443 -43.36 -1.63 20.37
CA ASN A 443 -43.16 -0.64 19.31
C ASN A 443 -41.89 -0.86 18.48
N LEU A 444 -41.15 -1.96 18.68
CA LEU A 444 -39.94 -2.22 17.88
C LEU A 444 -40.30 -2.40 16.39
N PRO A 445 -39.69 -1.63 15.48
CA PRO A 445 -39.99 -1.71 14.05
C PRO A 445 -39.43 -3.00 13.42
N ASP A 446 -39.71 -3.19 12.14
CA ASP A 446 -39.34 -4.37 11.36
C ASP A 446 -38.37 -4.05 10.21
N LEU A 447 -37.87 -5.10 9.57
CA LEU A 447 -37.03 -4.98 8.38
C LEU A 447 -37.89 -5.10 7.13
N SER A 448 -37.76 -4.18 6.18
CA SER A 448 -38.32 -4.31 4.82
C SER A 448 -37.19 -4.68 3.86
N VAL A 449 -37.34 -5.76 3.09
CA VAL A 449 -36.23 -6.31 2.30
C VAL A 449 -36.53 -6.24 0.80
N ILE A 450 -35.57 -5.66 0.08
CA ILE A 450 -35.52 -5.60 -1.37
C ILE A 450 -34.28 -6.37 -1.82
N ILE A 451 -34.43 -7.31 -2.75
CA ILE A 451 -33.31 -8.04 -3.36
C ILE A 451 -33.23 -7.61 -4.81
N ALA A 452 -32.09 -7.04 -5.20
CA ALA A 452 -31.82 -6.59 -6.56
C ALA A 452 -30.79 -7.52 -7.21
N ASP A 453 -31.23 -8.35 -8.15
CA ASP A 453 -30.42 -9.34 -8.83
C ASP A 453 -29.91 -8.81 -10.17
N ASP A 454 -28.59 -8.78 -10.35
CA ASP A 454 -27.91 -8.41 -11.59
C ASP A 454 -27.18 -9.59 -12.25
N SER A 455 -27.29 -10.80 -11.70
CA SER A 455 -26.59 -12.00 -12.20
C SER A 455 -26.99 -12.40 -13.62
N ARG A 456 -28.19 -11.98 -14.07
CA ARG A 456 -28.70 -12.19 -15.43
C ARG A 456 -28.42 -11.01 -16.37
N TRP A 457 -27.78 -9.94 -15.90
CA TRP A 457 -27.49 -8.77 -16.72
C TRP A 457 -26.32 -9.06 -17.69
N HIS A 458 -26.50 -8.70 -18.95
CA HIS A 458 -25.55 -8.94 -20.03
C HIS A 458 -25.64 -7.83 -21.09
N SER A 459 -24.58 -7.68 -21.88
CA SER A 459 -24.53 -6.74 -23.00
C SER A 459 -25.73 -6.90 -23.95
N PRO A 460 -26.23 -5.82 -24.57
CA PRO A 460 -27.32 -5.89 -25.53
C PRO A 460 -27.03 -6.94 -26.63
N GLY A 461 -27.94 -7.90 -26.84
CA GLY A 461 -27.86 -8.89 -27.92
C GLY A 461 -27.44 -10.32 -27.53
N LYS A 462 -27.10 -10.61 -26.27
CA LYS A 462 -26.90 -11.99 -25.77
C LYS A 462 -28.13 -12.48 -24.99
N LYS A 463 -28.53 -13.75 -25.17
CA LYS A 463 -29.63 -14.35 -24.39
C LYS A 463 -29.14 -14.71 -22.98
N PRO A 464 -29.87 -14.35 -21.92
CA PRO A 464 -29.52 -14.75 -20.55
C PRO A 464 -29.89 -16.21 -20.31
N PRO A 465 -29.25 -16.88 -19.33
CA PRO A 465 -29.87 -18.04 -18.72
C PRO A 465 -31.21 -17.64 -18.09
N VAL A 466 -32.21 -18.50 -18.30
CA VAL A 466 -33.61 -18.22 -17.94
C VAL A 466 -33.81 -18.58 -16.47
N LYS A 467 -33.86 -17.54 -15.61
CA LYS A 467 -34.09 -17.58 -14.15
C LYS A 467 -32.92 -18.15 -13.32
N PRO A 468 -32.74 -17.68 -12.06
CA PRO A 468 -31.86 -18.35 -11.10
C PRO A 468 -32.28 -19.81 -10.97
N ASP A 469 -31.31 -20.73 -11.01
CA ASP A 469 -31.58 -22.16 -10.88
C ASP A 469 -32.30 -22.42 -9.53
N PRO A 470 -33.55 -22.91 -9.54
CA PRO A 470 -34.32 -23.15 -8.32
C PRO A 470 -33.66 -24.15 -7.37
N GLU A 471 -32.83 -25.06 -7.88
CA GLU A 471 -32.10 -26.01 -7.06
C GLU A 471 -30.89 -25.37 -6.35
N ILE A 472 -30.25 -24.39 -6.99
CA ILE A 472 -29.06 -23.71 -6.46
C ILE A 472 -29.43 -22.68 -5.41
N TYR A 473 -30.51 -21.92 -5.60
CA TYR A 473 -30.90 -20.80 -4.72
C TYR A 473 -32.25 -21.03 -4.02
N ARG A 474 -32.34 -22.12 -3.26
CA ARG A 474 -33.58 -22.59 -2.64
C ARG A 474 -34.17 -21.59 -1.64
N ASN A 475 -33.35 -20.97 -0.79
CA ASN A 475 -33.83 -20.01 0.20
C ASN A 475 -34.29 -18.72 -0.46
N LEU A 476 -33.52 -18.21 -1.44
CA LEU A 476 -33.91 -17.06 -2.23
C LEU A 476 -35.27 -17.30 -2.90
N ARG A 477 -35.42 -18.41 -3.61
CA ARG A 477 -36.69 -18.75 -4.27
C ARG A 477 -37.84 -18.79 -3.27
N ARG A 478 -37.66 -19.43 -2.12
CA ARG A 478 -38.66 -19.52 -1.04
C ARG A 478 -39.09 -18.14 -0.57
N VAL A 479 -38.15 -17.23 -0.26
CA VAL A 479 -38.51 -15.91 0.27
C VAL A 479 -39.14 -14.99 -0.78
N VAL A 480 -38.81 -15.19 -2.06
CA VAL A 480 -39.46 -14.48 -3.17
C VAL A 480 -40.92 -14.94 -3.33
N ASP A 481 -41.16 -16.25 -3.31
CA ASP A 481 -42.50 -16.80 -3.55
C ASP A 481 -43.42 -16.68 -2.33
N HIS A 482 -42.88 -16.78 -1.11
CA HIS A 482 -43.67 -16.89 0.12
C HIS A 482 -43.40 -15.81 1.18
N GLY A 483 -42.38 -14.97 0.97
CA GLY A 483 -41.91 -14.02 1.98
C GLY A 483 -41.00 -14.68 3.02
N LEU A 484 -40.38 -13.81 3.83
CA LEU A 484 -39.51 -14.19 4.95
C LEU A 484 -40.34 -14.76 6.12
N ASN A 485 -39.77 -15.73 6.84
CA ASN A 485 -40.36 -16.47 7.96
C ASN A 485 -41.64 -17.26 7.62
N HIS A 486 -41.91 -17.54 6.34
CA HIS A 486 -43.01 -18.40 5.95
C HIS A 486 -42.67 -19.88 6.19
N ASN A 487 -43.39 -20.53 7.13
CA ASN A 487 -43.24 -21.94 7.51
C ASN A 487 -41.80 -22.38 7.89
N VAL A 488 -40.94 -21.43 8.25
CA VAL A 488 -39.57 -21.69 8.71
C VAL A 488 -39.46 -21.16 10.13
N SER A 489 -39.03 -22.05 11.03
CA SER A 489 -38.70 -21.77 12.42
C SER A 489 -37.25 -22.16 12.66
N TYR A 490 -36.45 -21.23 13.17
CA TYR A 490 -35.10 -21.48 13.67
C TYR A 490 -35.11 -21.82 15.17
N ASN A 491 -36.30 -21.97 15.77
CA ASN A 491 -36.51 -22.27 17.19
C ASN A 491 -35.87 -21.23 18.12
N ILE A 492 -35.75 -19.97 17.67
CA ILE A 492 -35.34 -18.84 18.50
C ILE A 492 -36.55 -18.32 19.28
N ALA A 493 -37.68 -18.17 18.59
CA ALA A 493 -38.95 -17.81 19.22
C ALA A 493 -39.54 -19.00 20.02
N PRO A 494 -39.90 -18.81 21.31
CA PRO A 494 -40.61 -19.83 22.08
C PRO A 494 -41.96 -20.22 21.46
N GLN A 495 -42.46 -21.40 21.83
CA GLN A 495 -43.80 -21.85 21.44
C GLN A 495 -44.85 -20.81 21.88
N GLY A 496 -45.63 -20.29 20.92
CA GLY A 496 -46.65 -19.26 21.16
C GLY A 496 -46.27 -17.85 20.71
N VAL A 497 -45.00 -17.57 20.37
CA VAL A 497 -44.60 -16.30 19.77
C VAL A 497 -44.85 -16.35 18.27
N LYS A 498 -45.81 -15.56 17.77
CA LYS A 498 -46.14 -15.52 16.34
C LYS A 498 -45.21 -14.56 15.60
N VAL A 499 -44.45 -15.08 14.65
CA VAL A 499 -43.65 -14.28 13.71
C VAL A 499 -44.47 -14.07 12.44
N THR A 500 -44.82 -12.82 12.13
CA THR A 500 -45.63 -12.51 10.94
C THR A 500 -44.75 -12.57 9.69
N PRO A 501 -45.10 -13.38 8.68
CA PRO A 501 -44.35 -13.39 7.43
C PRO A 501 -44.41 -12.02 6.76
N ARG A 502 -43.29 -11.57 6.18
CA ARG A 502 -43.28 -10.33 5.39
C ARG A 502 -42.84 -10.58 3.95
N PRO A 503 -43.46 -9.90 2.99
CA PRO A 503 -43.05 -9.99 1.59
C PRO A 503 -41.62 -9.48 1.41
N VAL A 504 -40.93 -10.06 0.43
CA VAL A 504 -39.64 -9.59 -0.09
C VAL A 504 -39.88 -9.04 -1.49
N LEU A 505 -39.40 -7.83 -1.77
CA LEU A 505 -39.44 -7.31 -3.13
C LEU A 505 -38.24 -7.81 -3.90
N PHE A 506 -38.47 -8.69 -4.88
CA PHE A 506 -37.42 -9.15 -5.79
C PHE A 506 -37.43 -8.31 -7.07
N LEU A 507 -36.28 -7.75 -7.42
CA LEU A 507 -36.05 -6.96 -8.63
C LEU A 507 -34.96 -7.61 -9.46
N ASP A 508 -35.35 -8.13 -10.61
CA ASP A 508 -34.42 -8.70 -11.56
C ASP A 508 -33.98 -7.64 -12.58
N LYS A 509 -32.75 -7.16 -12.50
CA LYS A 509 -32.27 -6.06 -13.35
C LYS A 509 -32.18 -6.44 -14.83
N ALA A 510 -32.29 -7.73 -15.19
CA ALA A 510 -32.40 -8.15 -16.58
C ALA A 510 -33.82 -7.98 -17.15
N ASP A 511 -34.85 -7.86 -16.29
CA ASP A 511 -36.22 -7.53 -16.71
C ASP A 511 -36.37 -5.99 -16.84
N PRO A 512 -36.71 -5.45 -18.03
CA PRO A 512 -36.83 -4.01 -18.23
C PRO A 512 -37.89 -3.32 -17.35
N SER A 513 -38.89 -4.04 -16.86
CA SER A 513 -39.88 -3.50 -15.92
C SER A 513 -39.30 -3.37 -14.51
N HIS A 514 -38.56 -4.38 -14.06
CA HIS A 514 -37.86 -4.38 -12.78
C HIS A 514 -36.69 -3.41 -12.77
N LEU A 515 -35.93 -3.31 -13.86
CA LEU A 515 -34.86 -2.32 -14.00
C LEU A 515 -35.41 -0.89 -13.89
N ARG A 516 -36.48 -0.57 -14.62
CA ARG A 516 -37.14 0.74 -14.50
C ARG A 516 -37.66 1.00 -13.09
N ARG A 517 -38.16 -0.04 -12.41
CA ARG A 517 -38.56 0.07 -11.00
C ARG A 517 -37.36 0.37 -10.11
N TYR A 518 -36.26 -0.36 -10.29
CA TYR A 518 -34.99 -0.20 -9.57
C TYR A 518 -34.39 1.20 -9.75
N GLU A 519 -34.34 1.71 -10.99
CA GLU A 519 -33.85 3.06 -11.31
C GLU A 519 -34.73 4.17 -10.70
N ARG A 520 -36.04 3.94 -10.63
CA ARG A 520 -37.00 4.89 -10.04
C ARG A 520 -37.10 4.79 -8.52
N MET A 521 -36.49 3.80 -7.88
CA MET A 521 -36.49 3.73 -6.42
C MET A 521 -35.74 4.94 -5.87
N ARG A 522 -36.51 5.87 -5.30
CA ARG A 522 -36.06 7.09 -4.62
C ARG A 522 -35.11 6.78 -3.45
N PRO A 523 -34.37 7.79 -2.94
CA PRO A 523 -33.39 7.67 -1.84
C PRO A 523 -33.94 7.26 -0.46
N ASN A 524 -35.08 6.57 -0.40
CA ASN A 524 -35.66 6.05 0.85
C ASN A 524 -35.21 4.61 1.16
N VAL A 525 -34.21 4.09 0.45
CA VAL A 525 -33.52 2.87 0.90
C VAL A 525 -32.61 3.31 2.04
N GLY A 526 -32.93 2.89 3.27
CA GLY A 526 -32.14 3.27 4.44
C GLY A 526 -30.75 2.65 4.40
N ILE A 527 -30.64 1.39 3.95
CA ILE A 527 -29.39 0.64 3.99
C ILE A 527 -29.24 -0.19 2.72
N VAL A 528 -28.05 -0.14 2.12
CA VAL A 528 -27.68 -1.00 0.98
C VAL A 528 -26.61 -1.99 1.43
N PHE A 529 -26.80 -3.27 1.13
CA PHE A 529 -25.77 -4.29 1.22
C PHE A 529 -25.32 -4.69 -0.18
N ILE A 530 -24.03 -4.61 -0.44
CA ILE A 530 -23.40 -5.03 -1.68
C ILE A 530 -22.79 -6.41 -1.45
N VAL A 531 -23.41 -7.41 -2.07
CA VAL A 531 -23.11 -8.84 -1.94
C VAL A 531 -22.98 -9.47 -3.33
N THR A 532 -22.30 -8.73 -4.22
CA THR A 532 -22.01 -9.10 -5.61
C THR A 532 -20.56 -9.62 -5.70
N PRO A 533 -20.06 -9.99 -6.89
CA PRO A 533 -18.63 -10.24 -7.04
C PRO A 533 -17.80 -8.98 -6.74
N ASP A 534 -16.68 -9.16 -6.04
CA ASP A 534 -15.77 -8.12 -5.55
C ASP A 534 -15.41 -7.00 -6.55
N TYR A 535 -15.10 -7.33 -7.80
CA TYR A 535 -14.75 -6.35 -8.84
C TYR A 535 -15.88 -5.38 -9.22
N THR A 536 -17.10 -5.58 -8.72
CA THR A 536 -18.25 -4.70 -8.96
C THR A 536 -18.54 -3.75 -7.79
N HIS A 537 -17.94 -3.99 -6.62
CA HIS A 537 -18.32 -3.34 -5.37
C HIS A 537 -18.24 -1.83 -5.44
N SER A 538 -17.08 -1.26 -5.80
CA SER A 538 -16.91 0.20 -5.85
C SER A 538 -17.82 0.86 -6.88
N THR A 539 -18.13 0.17 -7.99
CA THR A 539 -19.06 0.69 -9.00
C THR A 539 -20.49 0.75 -8.47
N LEU A 540 -20.92 -0.28 -7.74
CA LEU A 540 -22.23 -0.28 -7.09
C LEU A 540 -22.30 0.72 -5.93
N CYS A 541 -21.24 0.87 -5.14
CA CYS A 541 -21.13 1.93 -4.12
C CYS A 541 -21.37 3.30 -4.75
N ARG A 542 -20.68 3.62 -5.85
CA ARG A 542 -20.84 4.89 -6.58
C ARG A 542 -22.28 5.11 -7.05
N ALA A 543 -22.95 4.06 -7.52
CA ALA A 543 -24.35 4.15 -7.95
C ALA A 543 -25.33 4.46 -6.81
N HIS A 544 -24.90 4.31 -5.56
CA HIS A 544 -25.72 4.51 -4.35
C HIS A 544 -25.28 5.67 -3.45
N LEU A 545 -24.18 6.36 -3.77
CA LEU A 545 -23.65 7.48 -2.97
C LEU A 545 -24.67 8.59 -2.69
N ASP A 546 -25.62 8.86 -3.59
CA ASP A 546 -26.69 9.85 -3.38
C ASP A 546 -28.07 9.20 -3.19
N ARG A 547 -28.11 7.88 -2.93
CA ARG A 547 -29.35 7.09 -2.82
C ARG A 547 -29.56 6.45 -1.44
N ALA A 548 -28.50 6.20 -0.69
CA ALA A 548 -28.57 5.53 0.59
C ALA A 548 -27.58 6.16 1.56
N PRO A 549 -27.99 6.47 2.81
CA PRO A 549 -27.09 7.05 3.80
C PRO A 549 -26.02 6.06 4.28
N THR A 550 -26.27 4.75 4.16
CA THR A 550 -25.34 3.71 4.60
C THR A 550 -25.26 2.58 3.59
N ILE A 551 -24.02 2.20 3.27
CA ILE A 551 -23.68 1.09 2.39
C ILE A 551 -22.76 0.12 3.16
N PHE A 552 -23.15 -1.15 3.22
CA PHE A 552 -22.31 -2.23 3.68
C PHE A 552 -21.83 -3.02 2.46
N VAL A 553 -20.55 -3.39 2.43
CA VAL A 553 -19.90 -4.04 1.29
C VAL A 553 -19.24 -5.32 1.80
N GLU A 554 -19.57 -6.45 1.21
CA GLU A 554 -18.95 -7.73 1.61
C GLU A 554 -17.48 -7.81 1.18
N LYS A 555 -16.70 -8.67 1.84
CA LYS A 555 -15.27 -8.87 1.53
C LYS A 555 -15.02 -9.63 0.20
N PRO A 556 -13.84 -9.41 -0.41
CA PRO A 556 -12.96 -8.26 -0.19
C PRO A 556 -13.67 -6.96 -0.61
N PHE A 557 -13.26 -5.83 -0.04
CA PHE A 557 -13.97 -4.56 -0.27
C PHE A 557 -14.05 -4.19 -1.76
N ASP A 558 -12.99 -4.46 -2.53
CA ASP A 558 -12.99 -4.53 -3.99
C ASP A 558 -11.85 -5.48 -4.43
N ALA A 559 -11.82 -5.88 -5.70
CA ALA A 559 -10.74 -6.67 -6.27
C ALA A 559 -9.59 -5.79 -6.81
N ASN A 560 -9.82 -4.48 -6.99
CA ASN A 560 -8.86 -3.59 -7.62
C ASN A 560 -8.80 -2.23 -6.90
N TRP A 561 -7.58 -1.82 -6.53
CA TRP A 561 -7.31 -0.53 -5.91
C TRP A 561 -7.83 0.67 -6.72
N GLU A 562 -7.73 0.61 -8.05
CA GLU A 562 -8.16 1.70 -8.93
C GLU A 562 -9.67 1.95 -8.88
N ASN A 563 -10.46 0.90 -8.66
CA ASN A 563 -11.90 1.02 -8.45
C ASN A 563 -12.21 1.75 -7.15
N VAL A 564 -11.46 1.45 -6.08
CA VAL A 564 -11.59 2.10 -4.77
C VAL A 564 -11.20 3.57 -4.87
N ARG A 565 -10.09 3.89 -5.55
CA ARG A 565 -9.68 5.28 -5.82
C ARG A 565 -10.77 6.07 -6.54
N ALA A 566 -11.36 5.50 -7.59
CA ALA A 566 -12.47 6.11 -8.31
C ALA A 566 -13.75 6.30 -7.45
N LEU A 567 -13.99 5.41 -6.48
CA LEU A 567 -15.07 5.56 -5.49
C LEU A 567 -14.79 6.72 -4.53
N LEU A 568 -13.56 6.84 -4.01
CA LEU A 568 -13.17 7.94 -3.11
C LEU A 568 -13.32 9.30 -3.78
N GLU A 569 -12.88 9.43 -5.04
CA GLU A 569 -13.08 10.64 -5.84
C GLU A 569 -14.57 10.97 -6.06
N ALA A 570 -15.39 9.96 -6.35
CA ALA A 570 -16.82 10.15 -6.54
C ALA A 570 -17.51 10.56 -5.24
N ARG A 571 -17.13 9.96 -4.11
CA ARG A 571 -17.65 10.28 -2.77
C ARG A 571 -17.34 11.72 -2.38
N GLY A 572 -16.13 12.22 -2.68
CA GLY A 572 -15.76 13.62 -2.43
C GLY A 572 -16.60 14.64 -3.22
N ARG A 573 -17.35 14.21 -4.24
CA ARG A 573 -18.25 15.03 -5.06
C ARG A 573 -19.73 14.75 -4.80
N ALA A 574 -20.08 13.76 -3.97
CA ALA A 574 -21.45 13.38 -3.70
C ALA A 574 -22.17 14.45 -2.88
N ALA A 575 -23.48 14.58 -3.06
CA ALA A 575 -24.30 15.53 -2.32
C ALA A 575 -24.69 15.01 -0.94
N LEU A 576 -24.86 13.69 -0.80
CA LEU A 576 -25.12 13.03 0.47
C LEU A 576 -23.82 12.53 1.12
N ASP A 577 -23.66 12.76 2.43
CA ASP A 577 -22.57 12.17 3.23
C ASP A 577 -22.89 10.69 3.51
N THR A 578 -22.67 9.84 2.51
CA THR A 578 -22.91 8.41 2.61
C THR A 578 -21.77 7.71 3.32
N GLU A 579 -22.14 6.93 4.34
CA GLU A 579 -21.22 6.07 5.07
C GLU A 579 -21.07 4.72 4.38
N ILE A 580 -19.83 4.24 4.30
CA ILE A 580 -19.51 2.97 3.66
C ILE A 580 -18.72 2.11 4.65
N TYR A 581 -19.16 0.88 4.81
CA TYR A 581 -18.54 -0.09 5.72
C TYR A 581 -18.21 -1.39 4.99
N ALA A 582 -16.99 -1.89 5.20
CA ALA A 582 -16.58 -3.22 4.79
C ALA A 582 -17.04 -4.28 5.82
N LEU A 583 -17.54 -5.41 5.34
CA LEU A 583 -17.98 -6.53 6.15
C LEU A 583 -17.01 -7.70 6.01
N ASP A 584 -16.70 -8.34 7.13
CA ASP A 584 -16.03 -9.64 7.16
C ASP A 584 -16.77 -10.56 8.14
N HIS A 585 -17.32 -11.66 7.63
CA HIS A 585 -18.12 -12.57 8.44
C HIS A 585 -17.37 -13.21 9.62
N TYR A 586 -16.05 -13.34 9.61
CA TYR A 586 -15.31 -13.85 10.78
C TYR A 586 -15.23 -12.83 11.92
N ARG A 587 -15.26 -11.52 11.61
CA ARG A 587 -15.43 -10.49 12.65
C ARG A 587 -16.80 -10.62 13.32
N PHE A 588 -17.83 -10.93 12.53
CA PHE A 588 -19.15 -11.17 13.11
C PHE A 588 -19.24 -12.50 13.87
N TYR A 589 -18.59 -13.58 13.44
CA TYR A 589 -18.51 -14.79 14.28
C TYR A 589 -17.84 -14.54 15.64
N SER A 590 -16.93 -13.58 15.70
CA SER A 590 -16.20 -13.18 16.91
C SER A 590 -16.74 -11.90 17.54
N TRP A 591 -17.97 -11.46 17.22
CA TRP A 591 -18.50 -10.18 17.72
C TRP A 591 -18.51 -10.07 19.25
N ARG A 592 -18.58 -11.21 19.96
CA ARG A 592 -18.50 -11.27 21.43
C ARG A 592 -17.16 -10.77 22.00
N LEU A 593 -16.11 -10.63 21.19
CA LEU A 593 -14.93 -9.86 21.61
C LEU A 593 -15.28 -8.43 22.03
N LYS A 594 -16.28 -7.83 21.39
CA LYS A 594 -16.74 -6.48 21.72
C LYS A 594 -17.88 -6.47 22.75
N GLU A 595 -18.31 -7.63 23.26
CA GLU A 595 -19.36 -7.72 24.28
C GLU A 595 -18.81 -7.30 25.65
N THR A 596 -19.50 -6.39 26.32
CA THR A 596 -19.17 -5.93 27.67
C THR A 596 -19.56 -6.95 28.72
N ASN A 597 -18.59 -7.38 29.53
CA ASN A 597 -18.81 -8.21 30.69
C ASN A 597 -19.48 -7.38 31.81
N PRO A 598 -20.70 -7.76 32.25
CA PRO A 598 -21.43 -6.98 33.26
C PRO A 598 -20.72 -6.89 34.61
N LYS A 599 -19.80 -7.81 34.93
CA LYS A 599 -19.09 -7.84 36.21
C LYS A 599 -17.87 -6.93 36.22
N SER A 600 -17.10 -6.91 35.14
CA SER A 600 -15.88 -6.11 35.02
C SER A 600 -16.15 -4.72 34.45
N GLY A 601 -17.27 -4.54 33.74
CA GLY A 601 -17.56 -3.33 32.96
C GLY A 601 -16.67 -3.16 31.73
N LYS A 602 -15.84 -4.16 31.41
CA LYS A 602 -14.93 -4.20 30.27
C LYS A 602 -15.47 -5.09 29.16
N SER A 603 -15.18 -4.74 27.92
CA SER A 603 -15.36 -5.66 26.79
C SER A 603 -14.37 -6.83 26.88
N LEU A 604 -14.71 -7.97 26.28
CA LEU A 604 -13.79 -9.10 26.21
C LEU A 604 -12.48 -8.75 25.48
N LEU A 605 -12.50 -7.78 24.57
CA LEU A 605 -11.30 -7.26 23.90
C LEU A 605 -10.42 -6.43 24.85
N GLU A 606 -11.01 -5.64 25.75
CA GLU A 606 -10.26 -4.95 26.80
C GLU A 606 -9.64 -5.97 27.77
N GLU A 607 -10.38 -7.01 28.16
CA GLU A 607 -9.85 -8.12 28.96
C GLU A 607 -8.74 -8.88 28.22
N ALA A 608 -8.90 -9.10 26.91
CA ALA A 608 -7.89 -9.70 26.05
C ALA A 608 -6.62 -8.84 25.98
N THR A 609 -6.76 -7.52 25.93
CA THR A 609 -5.61 -6.62 25.89
C THR A 609 -4.87 -6.58 27.22
N ASP A 610 -5.60 -6.60 28.34
CA ASP A 610 -5.01 -6.77 29.67
C ASP A 610 -4.28 -8.12 29.78
N TRP A 611 -4.86 -9.19 29.24
CA TRP A 611 -4.28 -10.54 29.23
C TRP A 611 -2.95 -10.61 28.45
N LEU A 612 -2.82 -9.83 27.38
CA LEU A 612 -1.64 -9.74 26.52
C LEU A 612 -0.55 -8.81 27.08
N ASP A 613 -0.75 -8.25 28.29
CA ASP A 613 0.12 -7.23 28.91
C ASP A 613 0.31 -5.98 28.04
N GLY A 614 -0.73 -5.62 27.28
CA GLY A 614 -0.84 -4.35 26.55
C GLY A 614 -0.02 -4.20 25.28
N ALA A 615 0.88 -5.14 24.92
CA ALA A 615 1.65 -5.08 23.67
C ALA A 615 1.86 -6.45 23.06
N LEU A 616 1.77 -6.52 21.72
CA LEU A 616 1.89 -7.77 20.98
C LEU A 616 3.34 -8.08 20.63
N ARG A 617 3.66 -9.38 20.63
CA ARG A 617 4.91 -9.95 20.15
C ARG A 617 4.78 -10.44 18.71
N GLU A 618 3.68 -11.13 18.38
CA GLU A 618 3.44 -11.71 17.06
C GLU A 618 1.94 -11.97 16.85
N ALA A 619 1.54 -12.10 15.59
CA ALA A 619 0.24 -12.61 15.18
C ALA A 619 0.40 -13.79 14.21
N ARG A 620 -0.55 -14.71 14.24
CA ARG A 620 -0.58 -15.90 13.39
C ARG A 620 -1.97 -16.08 12.84
N PHE A 621 -2.07 -16.25 11.53
CA PHE A 621 -3.32 -16.53 10.86
C PHE A 621 -3.21 -17.81 10.06
N CYS A 622 -4.12 -18.74 10.28
CA CYS A 622 -4.14 -19.99 9.55
C CYS A 622 -5.53 -20.20 8.98
N MET A 623 -5.64 -20.35 7.66
CA MET A 623 -6.86 -20.66 6.94
C MET A 623 -6.59 -21.70 5.86
N MET A 624 -6.59 -22.95 6.30
CA MET A 624 -6.23 -24.12 5.52
C MET A 624 -7.38 -25.09 5.46
N GLU A 625 -7.68 -25.55 4.25
CA GLU A 625 -8.81 -26.41 3.98
C GLU A 625 -8.38 -27.67 3.22
N THR A 626 -9.00 -28.80 3.57
CA THR A 626 -8.78 -30.08 2.90
C THR A 626 -9.57 -30.19 1.60
N GLY A 627 -10.67 -29.44 1.46
CA GLY A 627 -11.53 -29.47 0.28
C GLY A 627 -10.87 -28.84 -0.96
N PRO A 628 -11.28 -29.24 -2.17
CA PRO A 628 -10.82 -28.61 -3.41
C PRO A 628 -11.46 -27.23 -3.60
N VAL A 629 -10.96 -26.49 -4.59
CA VAL A 629 -11.68 -25.33 -5.14
C VAL A 629 -13.02 -25.80 -5.70
N GLU A 630 -14.11 -25.22 -5.21
CA GLU A 630 -15.47 -25.61 -5.58
C GLU A 630 -15.79 -25.18 -7.03
N PRO A 631 -16.48 -26.02 -7.83
CA PRO A 631 -16.74 -25.71 -9.24
C PRO A 631 -17.44 -24.37 -9.50
N HIS A 632 -18.37 -23.97 -8.63
CA HIS A 632 -19.08 -22.70 -8.75
C HIS A 632 -18.23 -21.48 -8.36
N ARG A 633 -17.08 -21.66 -7.70
CA ARG A 633 -16.17 -20.58 -7.28
C ARG A 633 -15.00 -20.34 -8.22
N ILE A 634 -14.80 -21.17 -9.25
CA ILE A 634 -13.64 -21.08 -10.19
C ILE A 634 -13.45 -19.66 -10.73
N ARG A 635 -14.53 -19.00 -11.18
CA ARG A 635 -14.45 -17.64 -11.73
C ARG A 635 -14.05 -16.59 -10.69
N ALA A 636 -14.57 -16.70 -9.46
CA ALA A 636 -14.23 -15.76 -8.38
C ALA A 636 -12.79 -15.96 -7.89
N LEU A 637 -12.31 -17.21 -7.89
CA LEU A 637 -10.98 -17.58 -7.41
C LEU A 637 -9.93 -17.62 -8.53
N GLN A 638 -10.26 -17.17 -9.73
CA GLN A 638 -9.37 -17.27 -10.89
C GLN A 638 -8.08 -16.48 -10.71
N PHE A 639 -8.07 -15.46 -9.83
CA PHE A 639 -6.92 -14.61 -9.52
C PHE A 639 -6.11 -15.10 -8.31
N GLY A 640 -6.47 -16.23 -7.71
CA GLY A 640 -5.73 -16.83 -6.60
C GLY A 640 -6.55 -16.90 -5.31
N LEU A 641 -6.21 -17.86 -4.44
CA LEU A 641 -6.89 -18.03 -3.14
C LEU A 641 -6.47 -16.99 -2.12
N MET A 642 -5.29 -16.38 -2.26
CA MET A 642 -4.83 -15.38 -1.32
C MET A 642 -5.78 -14.18 -1.28
N LEU A 643 -6.30 -13.74 -2.43
CA LEU A 643 -7.27 -12.65 -2.53
C LEU A 643 -8.63 -12.98 -1.89
N ASP A 644 -8.98 -14.26 -1.72
CA ASP A 644 -10.18 -14.69 -1.00
C ASP A 644 -9.94 -14.82 0.50
N MET A 645 -8.79 -15.37 0.92
CA MET A 645 -8.55 -15.78 2.30
C MET A 645 -7.75 -14.77 3.13
N LEU A 646 -6.80 -14.04 2.55
CA LEU A 646 -6.02 -13.01 3.25
C LEU A 646 -6.86 -11.82 3.75
N PRO A 647 -7.96 -11.38 3.09
CA PRO A 647 -8.83 -10.35 3.65
C PRO A 647 -9.34 -10.69 5.05
N HIS A 648 -9.56 -11.97 5.35
CA HIS A 648 -9.97 -12.44 6.68
C HIS A 648 -8.88 -12.23 7.74
N CYS A 649 -7.61 -12.39 7.36
CA CYS A 649 -6.49 -12.06 8.24
C CYS A 649 -6.55 -10.59 8.65
N PHE A 650 -6.68 -9.69 7.67
CA PHE A 650 -6.77 -8.25 7.93
C PHE A 650 -8.03 -7.88 8.71
N GLY A 651 -9.17 -8.50 8.40
CA GLY A 651 -10.40 -8.33 9.17
C GLY A 651 -10.21 -8.67 10.65
N MET A 652 -9.50 -9.74 10.99
CA MET A 652 -9.21 -10.10 12.38
C MET A 652 -8.12 -9.22 13.01
N LEU A 653 -7.08 -8.85 12.24
CA LEU A 653 -6.01 -7.95 12.69
C LEU A 653 -6.53 -6.59 13.12
N ALA A 654 -7.57 -6.08 12.46
CA ALA A 654 -8.20 -4.81 12.84
C ALA A 654 -8.82 -4.78 14.24
N PHE A 655 -8.94 -5.92 14.95
CA PHE A 655 -9.26 -5.93 16.39
C PHE A 655 -8.07 -5.55 17.28
N PHE A 656 -6.84 -5.75 16.81
CA PHE A 656 -5.63 -5.71 17.64
C PHE A 656 -4.58 -4.70 17.15
N GLY A 657 -4.70 -4.22 15.92
CA GLY A 657 -3.82 -3.19 15.38
C GLY A 657 -4.38 -2.48 14.16
N ARG A 658 -3.58 -1.56 13.62
CA ARG A 658 -3.98 -0.63 12.58
C ARG A 658 -3.70 -1.20 11.18
N LEU A 659 -4.67 -1.18 10.28
CA LEU A 659 -4.49 -1.73 8.93
C LEU A 659 -3.68 -0.81 8.00
N ASP A 660 -3.71 0.50 8.21
CA ASP A 660 -2.84 1.48 7.53
C ASP A 660 -1.35 1.27 7.84
N SER A 661 -1.07 0.39 8.78
CA SER A 661 0.27 0.03 9.16
C SER A 661 0.77 -1.25 8.53
N VAL A 662 -0.02 -2.03 7.78
CA VAL A 662 0.48 -3.27 7.17
C VAL A 662 1.65 -2.96 6.21
N ASP A 663 2.83 -3.51 6.47
CA ASP A 663 4.03 -3.30 5.64
C ASP A 663 5.11 -4.38 5.90
N GLU A 664 6.31 -4.26 5.32
CA GLU A 664 7.42 -5.22 5.45
C GLU A 664 6.97 -6.65 5.11
N PHE A 665 6.36 -6.81 3.93
CA PHE A 665 5.78 -8.08 3.54
C PHE A 665 6.70 -8.91 2.67
N GLU A 666 6.59 -10.23 2.82
CA GLU A 666 7.42 -11.24 2.19
C GLU A 666 6.53 -12.43 1.80
N VAL A 667 6.74 -12.96 0.59
CA VAL A 667 6.11 -14.21 0.14
C VAL A 667 7.09 -15.34 0.40
N LEU A 668 6.79 -16.17 1.39
CA LEU A 668 7.68 -17.23 1.87
C LEU A 668 7.54 -18.52 1.05
N GLU A 669 6.31 -18.85 0.66
CA GLU A 669 6.04 -20.03 -0.16
C GLU A 669 4.74 -19.84 -0.95
N VAL A 670 4.73 -20.28 -2.21
CA VAL A 670 3.52 -20.32 -3.05
C VAL A 670 3.41 -21.68 -3.70
N GLY A 671 2.20 -22.23 -3.71
CA GLY A 671 1.95 -23.54 -4.28
C GLY A 671 0.64 -23.66 -5.03
N ARG A 672 0.58 -24.66 -5.91
CA ARG A 672 -0.64 -25.04 -6.63
C ARG A 672 -0.79 -26.55 -6.65
N TYR A 673 -1.94 -27.07 -6.24
CA TYR A 673 -2.15 -28.51 -6.27
C TYR A 673 -2.33 -29.04 -7.70
N GLU A 674 -1.85 -30.25 -7.96
CA GLU A 674 -1.98 -30.94 -9.24
C GLU A 674 -3.46 -31.08 -9.62
N GLY A 675 -3.82 -30.64 -10.83
CA GLY A 675 -5.20 -30.67 -11.30
C GLY A 675 -6.11 -29.57 -10.74
N ALA A 676 -5.55 -28.53 -10.09
CA ALA A 676 -6.35 -27.38 -9.65
C ALA A 676 -7.15 -26.74 -10.80
N PRO A 677 -8.44 -26.44 -10.59
CA PRO A 677 -9.31 -25.91 -11.64
C PRO A 677 -9.10 -24.41 -11.93
N ILE A 678 -8.31 -23.71 -11.09
CA ILE A 678 -7.90 -22.31 -11.28
C ILE A 678 -6.46 -22.24 -11.78
N PRO A 679 -6.09 -21.22 -12.56
CA PRO A 679 -4.73 -21.07 -13.08
C PRO A 679 -3.74 -20.55 -12.02
N ASN A 680 -4.24 -19.85 -10.99
CA ASN A 680 -3.46 -19.21 -9.95
C ASN A 680 -3.20 -20.11 -8.72
N GLU A 681 -2.54 -19.57 -7.69
CA GLU A 681 -2.11 -20.29 -6.52
C GLU A 681 -3.28 -20.85 -5.70
N THR A 682 -3.09 -22.05 -5.15
CA THR A 682 -4.05 -22.69 -4.22
C THR A 682 -3.50 -22.79 -2.80
N TYR A 683 -2.28 -22.28 -2.59
CA TYR A 683 -1.62 -22.18 -1.30
C TYR A 683 -0.63 -21.01 -1.31
N ALA A 684 -0.60 -20.25 -0.21
CA ALA A 684 0.38 -19.21 0.03
C ALA A 684 0.74 -19.17 1.52
N HIS A 685 2.03 -18.97 1.79
CA HIS A 685 2.57 -18.63 3.10
C HIS A 685 3.25 -17.28 2.99
N VAL A 686 2.75 -16.31 3.74
CA VAL A 686 3.24 -14.93 3.69
C VAL A 686 3.54 -14.41 5.08
N ARG A 687 4.48 -13.49 5.17
CA ARG A 687 4.81 -12.75 6.38
C ARG A 687 4.66 -11.27 6.11
N PHE A 688 4.22 -10.51 7.10
CA PHE A 688 4.22 -9.05 7.09
C PHE A 688 4.26 -8.50 8.50
N THR A 689 4.30 -7.19 8.64
CA THR A 689 4.25 -6.52 9.94
C THR A 689 3.11 -5.50 10.00
N PHE A 690 2.66 -5.19 11.21
CA PHE A 690 1.69 -4.13 11.50
C PHE A 690 1.97 -3.51 12.88
N GLU A 691 1.40 -2.36 13.19
CA GLU A 691 1.43 -1.72 14.51
C GLU A 691 0.18 -2.13 15.31
N ASP A 692 0.39 -2.56 16.56
CA ASP A 692 -0.72 -2.76 17.50
C ASP A 692 -1.28 -1.42 18.01
N TYR A 693 -2.43 -1.47 18.68
CA TYR A 693 -3.05 -0.27 19.29
C TYR A 693 -2.37 0.20 20.58
N SER A 694 -1.18 -0.30 20.91
CA SER A 694 -0.43 0.21 22.07
C SER A 694 0.30 1.53 21.79
N ASP A 695 0.32 1.98 20.52
CA ASP A 695 1.00 3.19 20.06
C ASP A 695 2.50 3.24 20.42
N ASN A 696 3.09 2.08 20.74
CA ASN A 696 4.52 1.97 21.07
C ASN A 696 5.42 2.11 19.82
N GLY A 697 4.81 2.16 18.63
CA GLY A 697 5.51 2.21 17.34
C GLY A 697 6.25 0.91 17.02
N TRP A 698 5.92 -0.22 17.67
CA TRP A 698 6.46 -1.56 17.43
C TRP A 698 5.78 -2.23 16.24
N ARG A 699 6.56 -3.00 15.47
CA ARG A 699 6.11 -3.80 14.33
C ARG A 699 5.88 -5.21 14.83
N VAL A 700 4.62 -5.56 14.96
CA VAL A 700 4.19 -6.90 15.27
C VAL A 700 4.30 -7.73 13.99
N PRO A 701 5.19 -8.74 13.92
CA PRO A 701 5.19 -9.68 12.82
C PRO A 701 3.89 -10.48 12.80
N CYS A 702 3.35 -10.70 11.60
CA CYS A 702 2.22 -11.54 11.32
C CYS A 702 2.61 -12.58 10.27
N GLU A 703 2.43 -13.86 10.58
CA GLU A 703 2.56 -14.96 9.60
C GLU A 703 1.17 -15.49 9.24
N ALA A 704 0.94 -15.69 7.94
CA ALA A 704 -0.33 -16.16 7.41
C ALA A 704 -0.15 -17.38 6.48
N TRP A 705 -0.83 -18.48 6.80
CA TRP A 705 -0.92 -19.69 5.98
C TRP A 705 -2.31 -19.83 5.41
N LEU A 706 -2.41 -19.85 4.08
CA LEU A 706 -3.67 -19.85 3.35
C LEU A 706 -3.66 -20.98 2.33
N GLY A 707 -4.75 -21.74 2.20
CA GLY A 707 -4.85 -22.66 1.06
C GLY A 707 -5.97 -23.69 1.11
N LYS A 708 -6.15 -24.35 -0.03
CA LYS A 708 -7.07 -25.48 -0.25
C LYS A 708 -6.32 -26.71 -0.76
N GLY A 709 -6.95 -27.88 -0.62
CA GLY A 709 -6.39 -29.17 -1.01
C GLY A 709 -5.21 -29.60 -0.16
N LEU A 710 -5.16 -29.16 1.10
CA LEU A 710 -4.11 -29.49 2.07
C LEU A 710 -4.47 -30.75 2.86
N ARG A 711 -3.49 -31.33 3.58
CA ARG A 711 -3.68 -32.55 4.36
C ARG A 711 -4.59 -32.37 5.57
N ILE A 712 -4.48 -31.23 6.25
CA ILE A 712 -5.15 -30.95 7.53
C ILE A 712 -5.86 -29.60 7.46
N SER A 713 -7.12 -29.57 7.90
CA SER A 713 -7.90 -28.33 8.00
C SER A 713 -7.52 -27.60 9.28
N ARG A 714 -6.99 -26.38 9.16
CA ARG A 714 -6.62 -25.51 10.28
C ARG A 714 -7.18 -24.12 10.04
N LYS A 715 -7.93 -23.61 10.99
CA LYS A 715 -8.61 -22.32 10.91
C LYS A 715 -8.56 -21.62 12.25
N TYR A 716 -7.67 -20.64 12.39
CA TYR A 716 -7.55 -19.87 13.62
C TYR A 716 -6.82 -18.55 13.36
N PHE A 717 -7.04 -17.60 14.26
CA PHE A 717 -6.25 -16.40 14.41
C PHE A 717 -5.74 -16.33 15.84
N GLU A 718 -4.45 -16.10 16.02
CA GLU A 718 -3.80 -16.04 17.33
C GLU A 718 -2.92 -14.79 17.42
N VAL A 719 -3.09 -14.01 18.49
CA VAL A 719 -2.18 -12.91 18.84
C VAL A 719 -1.48 -13.24 20.14
N VAL A 720 -0.17 -13.08 20.15
CA VAL A 720 0.67 -13.42 21.31
C VAL A 720 1.23 -12.14 21.90
N GLY A 721 1.04 -11.92 23.19
CA GLY A 721 1.60 -10.82 23.95
C GLY A 721 3.07 -11.08 24.31
N LYS A 722 3.78 -10.04 24.75
CA LYS A 722 5.20 -10.16 25.12
C LYS A 722 5.46 -11.11 26.28
N SER A 723 4.49 -11.29 27.18
CA SER A 723 4.59 -12.29 28.26
C SER A 723 4.57 -13.73 27.76
N GLY A 724 4.22 -13.98 26.50
CA GLY A 724 4.02 -15.33 25.95
C GLY A 724 2.58 -15.84 26.12
N ARG A 725 1.71 -15.09 26.80
CA ARG A 725 0.27 -15.30 26.80
C ARG A 725 -0.31 -14.96 25.43
N SER A 726 -1.35 -15.66 25.00
CA SER A 726 -2.00 -15.40 23.71
C SER A 726 -3.52 -15.35 23.81
N VAL A 727 -4.14 -14.74 22.80
CA VAL A 727 -5.58 -14.78 22.55
C VAL A 727 -5.78 -15.53 21.26
N LEU A 728 -6.45 -16.67 21.35
CA LEU A 728 -6.73 -17.57 20.23
C LEU A 728 -8.21 -17.50 19.87
N ILE A 729 -8.48 -17.24 18.59
CA ILE A 729 -9.81 -17.28 18.00
C ILE A 729 -9.84 -18.50 17.07
N ALA A 730 -10.46 -19.57 17.53
CA ALA A 730 -10.59 -20.84 16.82
C ALA A 730 -11.74 -20.76 15.81
N LEU A 731 -11.41 -20.52 14.53
CA LEU A 731 -12.35 -20.20 13.46
C LEU A 731 -12.98 -21.46 12.84
N GLY A 732 -14.00 -22.03 13.46
CA GLY A 732 -14.71 -23.20 12.92
C GLY A 732 -15.57 -23.88 13.97
N LYS A 733 -16.16 -25.04 13.67
CA LYS A 733 -16.79 -25.87 14.71
C LYS A 733 -15.73 -26.58 15.57
N THR A 734 -14.71 -27.10 14.89
CA THR A 734 -13.53 -27.71 15.47
C THR A 734 -12.36 -27.37 14.54
N THR A 735 -11.20 -27.08 15.11
CA THR A 735 -9.97 -26.71 14.39
C THR A 735 -8.76 -27.35 15.04
N TRP A 736 -7.61 -27.31 14.36
CA TRP A 736 -6.34 -27.79 14.90
C TRP A 736 -5.37 -26.63 15.05
N GLN A 737 -4.84 -26.44 16.26
CA GLN A 737 -3.76 -25.49 16.52
C GLN A 737 -2.43 -26.24 16.45
N CYS A 738 -1.51 -25.75 15.62
CA CYS A 738 -0.13 -26.22 15.61
C CYS A 738 0.63 -25.57 16.77
N ARG A 739 1.31 -26.37 17.59
CA ARG A 739 2.18 -25.86 18.66
C ARG A 739 3.62 -26.21 18.34
N GLN A 740 4.52 -25.24 18.46
CA GLN A 740 5.96 -25.38 18.20
C GLN A 740 6.63 -26.55 18.95
N THR A 741 6.02 -27.09 20.00
CA THR A 741 6.60 -28.12 20.87
C THR A 741 5.71 -29.34 21.14
N ARG A 742 4.49 -29.44 20.55
CA ARG A 742 3.56 -30.58 20.77
C ARG A 742 2.79 -30.95 19.50
N ARG A 743 2.33 -32.21 19.42
CA ARG A 743 1.39 -32.69 18.40
C ARG A 743 0.17 -31.76 18.31
N ASP A 744 -0.39 -31.64 17.11
CA ASP A 744 -1.61 -30.88 16.83
C ASP A 744 -2.69 -31.14 17.89
N GLN A 745 -3.29 -30.06 18.42
CA GLN A 745 -4.37 -30.13 19.40
C GLN A 745 -5.69 -29.75 18.72
N SER A 746 -6.71 -30.61 18.83
CA SER A 746 -8.07 -30.30 18.42
C SER A 746 -8.71 -29.32 19.42
N ILE A 747 -9.35 -28.28 18.91
CA ILE A 747 -9.96 -27.20 19.70
C ILE A 747 -11.35 -26.90 19.12
N ASP A 748 -12.35 -26.74 19.99
CA ASP A 748 -13.69 -26.32 19.58
C ASP A 748 -13.70 -24.86 19.13
N GLY A 749 -14.72 -24.48 18.36
CA GLY A 749 -14.92 -23.10 17.94
C GLY A 749 -15.15 -22.14 19.10
N GLY A 750 -14.29 -21.13 19.25
CA GLY A 750 -14.42 -20.18 20.35
C GLY A 750 -13.28 -19.17 20.44
N ILE A 751 -13.39 -18.30 21.44
CA ILE A 751 -12.38 -17.34 21.86
C ILE A 751 -11.74 -17.89 23.15
N TYR A 752 -10.42 -18.00 23.16
CA TYR A 752 -9.64 -18.60 24.25
C TYR A 752 -8.52 -17.66 24.69
N PHE A 753 -8.31 -17.58 26.00
CA PHE A 753 -7.10 -17.00 26.59
C PHE A 753 -6.12 -18.12 26.89
N VAL A 754 -4.94 -18.04 26.30
CA VAL A 754 -3.91 -19.06 26.42
C VAL A 754 -2.81 -18.55 27.34
N ASP A 755 -2.50 -19.33 28.38
CA ASP A 755 -1.43 -18.98 29.33
C ASP A 755 -0.03 -19.29 28.75
N GLU A 756 1.00 -18.91 29.50
CA GLU A 756 2.42 -19.11 29.13
C GLU A 756 2.80 -20.60 28.96
N ASN A 757 2.02 -21.51 29.55
CA ASN A 757 2.20 -22.96 29.42
C ASN A 757 1.39 -23.55 28.26
N GLY A 758 0.60 -22.73 27.57
CA GLY A 758 -0.31 -23.14 26.53
C GLY A 758 -1.66 -23.67 27.04
N ASN A 759 -2.07 -23.46 28.28
CA ASN A 759 -3.38 -23.93 28.72
C ASN A 759 -4.48 -23.03 28.14
N LEU A 760 -5.50 -23.65 27.53
CA LEU A 760 -6.62 -22.96 26.88
C LEU A 760 -7.71 -22.64 27.91
N ASN A 761 -7.99 -21.35 28.12
CA ASN A 761 -9.10 -20.89 28.97
C ASN A 761 -10.23 -20.34 28.10
N PRO A 762 -11.34 -21.07 27.90
CA PRO A 762 -12.45 -20.61 27.05
C PRO A 762 -13.11 -19.36 27.65
N GLN A 763 -13.29 -18.33 26.84
CA GLN A 763 -13.90 -17.05 27.25
C GLN A 763 -15.31 -16.88 26.68
N ALA A 764 -15.47 -17.15 25.38
CA ALA A 764 -16.76 -17.04 24.71
C ALA A 764 -16.84 -17.99 23.50
N PRO A 765 -18.01 -18.57 23.20
CA PRO A 765 -18.21 -19.29 21.95
C PRO A 765 -18.29 -18.30 20.78
N LEU A 766 -17.98 -18.76 19.57
CA LEU A 766 -18.31 -18.01 18.37
C LEU A 766 -19.84 -17.96 18.17
N ASP A 767 -20.35 -16.86 17.61
CA ASP A 767 -21.74 -16.84 17.14
C ASP A 767 -21.82 -17.74 15.89
N PRO A 768 -22.65 -18.80 15.88
CA PRO A 768 -22.81 -19.61 14.67
C PRO A 768 -23.50 -18.84 13.53
N ASP A 769 -24.16 -17.71 13.83
CA ASP A 769 -24.86 -16.88 12.87
C ASP A 769 -24.00 -15.70 12.40
N ARG A 770 -23.82 -15.61 11.07
CA ARG A 770 -22.94 -14.59 10.45
C ARG A 770 -23.43 -13.16 10.70
N TYR A 771 -24.66 -12.82 10.29
CA TYR A 771 -25.12 -11.42 10.32
C TYR A 771 -26.39 -11.22 11.14
N LYS A 772 -26.87 -12.25 11.85
CA LYS A 772 -28.12 -12.15 12.64
C LYS A 772 -28.05 -10.98 13.61
N GLN A 773 -26.97 -10.91 14.42
CA GLN A 773 -26.82 -9.86 15.41
C GLN A 773 -26.67 -8.48 14.75
N LEU A 774 -26.01 -8.38 13.59
CA LEU A 774 -25.97 -7.14 12.81
C LEU A 774 -27.39 -6.64 12.51
N PHE A 775 -28.28 -7.48 11.95
CA PHE A 775 -29.65 -7.06 11.64
C PHE A 775 -30.48 -6.70 12.89
N VAL A 776 -30.24 -7.36 14.02
CA VAL A 776 -30.87 -7.00 15.31
C VAL A 776 -30.38 -5.63 15.78
N ASP A 777 -29.08 -5.36 15.67
CA ASP A 777 -28.48 -4.07 16.05
C ASP A 777 -29.05 -2.91 15.22
N LEU A 778 -29.26 -3.10 13.90
CA LEU A 778 -29.85 -2.05 13.04
C LEU A 778 -31.20 -1.57 13.61
N ILE A 779 -32.04 -2.51 14.06
CA ILE A 779 -33.37 -2.21 14.63
C ILE A 779 -33.29 -1.71 16.06
N THR A 780 -32.48 -2.34 16.90
CA THR A 780 -32.49 -2.11 18.36
C THR A 780 -31.60 -0.95 18.79
N GLY A 781 -30.59 -0.60 18.00
CA GLY A 781 -29.60 0.42 18.34
C GLY A 781 -28.44 -0.12 19.16
N GLU A 782 -28.50 -1.41 19.54
CA GLU A 782 -27.44 -2.09 20.25
C GLU A 782 -26.13 -2.06 19.45
N LEU A 783 -25.01 -1.85 20.13
CA LEU A 783 -23.68 -1.79 19.52
C LEU A 783 -22.90 -3.09 19.69
N LYS A 784 -23.56 -4.24 19.46
CA LYS A 784 -22.97 -5.57 19.72
C LYS A 784 -22.10 -6.07 18.59
N ALA A 785 -22.70 -6.28 17.43
CA ALA A 785 -22.07 -6.81 16.23
C ALA A 785 -21.93 -5.75 15.12
N ILE A 786 -22.73 -4.67 15.12
CA ILE A 786 -22.60 -3.60 14.12
C ILE A 786 -21.22 -2.92 14.18
N VAL A 787 -20.62 -2.86 15.37
CA VAL A 787 -19.23 -2.40 15.58
C VAL A 787 -18.19 -3.36 14.99
N CYS A 788 -18.57 -4.54 14.49
CA CYS A 788 -17.67 -5.41 13.73
C CYS A 788 -17.55 -4.98 12.27
N ALA A 789 -18.45 -4.12 11.77
CA ALA A 789 -18.30 -3.53 10.44
C ALA A 789 -17.12 -2.54 10.43
N MET A 790 -16.27 -2.65 9.41
CA MET A 790 -15.06 -1.84 9.30
C MET A 790 -15.36 -0.58 8.48
N PRO A 791 -14.88 0.61 8.87
CA PRO A 791 -15.07 1.82 8.07
C PRO A 791 -14.41 1.71 6.68
N LEU A 792 -14.82 2.58 5.76
CA LEU A 792 -14.27 2.65 4.40
C LEU A 792 -12.74 2.67 4.37
N VAL A 793 -12.12 3.43 5.27
CA VAL A 793 -10.65 3.53 5.34
C VAL A 793 -9.99 2.17 5.59
N ASP A 794 -10.57 1.32 6.42
CA ASP A 794 -10.04 -0.02 6.66
C ASP A 794 -10.24 -0.91 5.42
N GLY A 795 -11.40 -0.82 4.77
CA GLY A 795 -11.66 -1.52 3.50
C GLY A 795 -10.68 -1.10 2.40
N GLU A 796 -10.36 0.19 2.32
CA GLU A 796 -9.36 0.77 1.43
C GLU A 796 -7.97 0.18 1.69
N GLN A 797 -7.50 0.19 2.94
CA GLN A 797 -6.19 -0.35 3.32
C GLN A 797 -6.08 -1.86 3.04
N ILE A 798 -7.17 -2.61 3.20
CA ILE A 798 -7.22 -4.04 2.83
C ILE A 798 -6.97 -4.22 1.34
N VAL A 799 -7.69 -3.50 0.47
CA VAL A 799 -7.53 -3.64 -0.98
C VAL A 799 -6.13 -3.19 -1.42
N HIS A 800 -5.64 -2.10 -0.86
CA HIS A 800 -4.27 -1.64 -1.11
C HIS A 800 -3.24 -2.71 -0.73
N ALA A 801 -3.35 -3.32 0.46
CA ALA A 801 -2.45 -4.41 0.86
C ALA A 801 -2.55 -5.62 -0.08
N LEU A 802 -3.76 -6.06 -0.42
CA LEU A 802 -3.99 -7.23 -1.27
C LEU A 802 -3.39 -7.09 -2.67
N ASP A 803 -3.46 -5.90 -3.27
CA ASP A 803 -2.84 -5.64 -4.58
C ASP A 803 -1.32 -5.87 -4.53
N ARG A 804 -0.65 -5.39 -3.47
CA ARG A 804 0.78 -5.58 -3.24
C ARG A 804 1.15 -7.05 -3.07
N PHE A 805 0.40 -7.78 -2.24
CA PHE A 805 0.60 -9.21 -2.04
C PHE A 805 0.42 -9.98 -3.35
N TRP A 806 -0.65 -9.70 -4.10
CA TRP A 806 -0.93 -10.39 -5.34
C TRP A 806 0.20 -10.23 -6.35
N ASN A 807 0.66 -9.00 -6.57
CA ASN A 807 1.79 -8.72 -7.46
C ASN A 807 3.07 -9.47 -7.04
N ALA A 808 3.36 -9.56 -5.74
CA ALA A 808 4.52 -10.30 -5.24
C ALA A 808 4.38 -11.83 -5.42
N THR A 809 3.19 -12.38 -5.20
CA THR A 809 2.91 -13.80 -5.41
C THR A 809 3.08 -14.21 -6.87
N GLN A 810 2.66 -13.36 -7.81
CA GLN A 810 2.87 -13.60 -9.24
C GLN A 810 4.36 -13.56 -9.62
N ALA A 811 5.16 -12.70 -8.97
CA ALA A 811 6.60 -12.63 -9.16
C ALA A 811 7.37 -13.82 -8.55
N HIS A 812 6.79 -14.52 -7.56
CA HIS A 812 7.39 -15.65 -6.84
C HIS A 812 7.39 -16.96 -7.65
N SER A 813 7.83 -16.93 -8.91
CA SER A 813 7.83 -18.07 -9.84
C SER A 813 9.20 -18.79 -9.87
N PRO A 814 9.26 -20.13 -9.97
CA PRO A 814 8.13 -21.06 -10.14
C PRO A 814 7.43 -21.42 -8.83
N TRP A 815 6.11 -21.57 -8.89
CA TRP A 815 5.33 -22.07 -7.75
C TRP A 815 5.54 -23.57 -7.52
N ARG A 816 5.47 -23.98 -6.26
CA ARG A 816 5.60 -25.38 -5.85
C ARG A 816 4.37 -26.20 -6.28
N PRO A 817 4.49 -27.20 -7.16
CA PRO A 817 3.41 -28.17 -7.36
C PRO A 817 3.28 -29.06 -6.12
N TYR A 818 2.06 -29.42 -5.74
CA TYR A 818 1.82 -30.40 -4.68
C TYR A 818 0.65 -31.33 -5.01
N LYS A 819 0.65 -32.53 -4.44
CA LYS A 819 -0.48 -33.45 -4.59
C LYS A 819 -1.62 -33.07 -3.65
N PHE A 820 -2.83 -33.18 -4.17
CA PHE A 820 -4.05 -32.89 -3.42
C PHE A 820 -4.12 -33.76 -2.15
N GLY A 821 -4.25 -33.12 -0.98
CA GLY A 821 -4.37 -33.78 0.32
C GLY A 821 -3.06 -34.28 0.93
N GLU A 822 -1.91 -34.07 0.27
CA GLU A 822 -0.61 -34.55 0.78
C GLU A 822 0.23 -33.47 1.47
N LEU A 823 0.08 -32.20 1.07
CA LEU A 823 0.86 -31.09 1.64
C LEU A 823 0.40 -30.77 3.07
N ASP A 824 1.34 -30.82 4.02
CA ASP A 824 1.22 -30.20 5.34
C ASP A 824 2.33 -29.18 5.51
N CYS A 825 1.98 -27.90 5.53
CA CYS A 825 2.93 -26.80 5.57
C CYS A 825 3.62 -26.60 6.94
N PHE A 826 3.24 -27.38 7.96
CA PHE A 826 3.85 -27.34 9.29
C PHE A 826 4.83 -28.50 9.54
N ASN A 827 5.06 -29.38 8.55
CA ASN A 827 5.84 -30.62 8.69
C ASN A 827 6.99 -30.77 7.69
#